data_AF-A0A248YPQ4-F1
#
_entry.id   AF-A0A248YPQ4-F1
#
_cell.length_a   1.000
_cell.length_b   1.000
_cell.length_c   1.000
_cell.angle_alpha   90.00
_cell.angle_beta   90.00
_cell.angle_gamma   90.00
#
_symmetry.space_group_name_H-M   'P 1'
#
loop_
_entity.id
_entity.type
_entity.pdbx_description
1 polymer ?
#
loop_
_entity_poly.entity_id
_entity_poly.type
_entity_poly.pdbx_seq_one_letter_code
_entity_poly.pdbx_strand_id
1 'polypeptide(L)'
;MCVVRWHHGRQFSARSGSRPHTRGNATWPGRAAHPGTFHGWAHRTEVVPSPTERKNEASDGPRHRRGTAGPAPRGDHHRHRADHRRGRPGRRTGRRPTPERAGGPGATAATRTGAAGAAPAVTRAALDPALVAGRGARVGFVEQEAENAATDGEVIGPDRAAYTLPAEASGRMAVRLLPGQHVEFTLPAAANAITVRYSIPDAPTGGGSTAPLAVAANGRHLRTMTLTSRYGWLYNQYPFSNDPGAGLLHPDWWITECSCVPADTTPYPSIDTPFRPQHFYDEQRLLLGRTYRAGDRIRLTAPAGSSAAWTVIDLLDSELVAPPRIRLRAVNVLALGADPTGHRDAAPAIERAITLARLAKLPVYLPPGVYQVNRHIVVDDVTIEGAGSWYTLIKGHEVTLSEPAPDGSVHTGVGFYGRDAAEGGSHDVHLSGFAIEGDVRERIDTDQVNGIGGAFSDSTFDGLHIRHTKVGIWLDGPMRNVRITNTMIVDQIADGLNLHTGVTDSLVADTVIRNTGDDGLAMWSEGTGNARNTFAHNTVQSPVLANGIAIYGGTDNTVSDNLVADPVREGSALHVGSRFGAEPFTGTLSITDNTTVRAGTYELNWNIGLGAIWVYALDRDIDARIEVTGDAYLDSTYNAIMLVTEWSVKDLYSISDIHFRDVQVDGTGTSVLSARSAGAASFQNVDARNVGAVGVNNCGSFNFTPAGSEFGLTDLGGNDGGWLADWLLPNTITCDDRPPVVPPPPPAAW
;
A
#
# COMPACT_ATOMS: atom_id res chain seq x y z
N MET A 1 -2.73 4.03 -10.35
CA MET A 1 -4.20 4.18 -10.37
C MET A 1 -4.74 4.21 -8.95
N CYS A 2 -5.14 5.39 -8.45
CA CYS A 2 -5.95 5.56 -7.23
C CYS A 2 -6.48 6.99 -7.10
N VAL A 3 -5.79 7.94 -7.74
CA VAL A 3 -6.21 9.34 -7.81
C VAL A 3 -7.15 9.55 -9.00
N VAL A 4 -8.42 9.79 -8.70
CA VAL A 4 -9.40 10.27 -9.67
C VAL A 4 -9.09 11.73 -9.97
N ARG A 5 -8.84 12.06 -11.24
CA ARG A 5 -8.70 13.44 -11.70
C ARG A 5 -10.06 14.14 -11.60
N TRP A 6 -10.23 15.02 -10.63
CA TRP A 6 -11.44 15.83 -10.50
C TRP A 6 -11.40 17.04 -11.45
N HIS A 7 -12.15 16.97 -12.55
CA HIS A 7 -12.51 18.15 -13.32
C HIS A 7 -13.88 18.66 -12.87
N HIS A 8 -13.91 19.74 -12.08
CA HIS A 8 -15.17 20.46 -11.86
C HIS A 8 -15.57 21.21 -13.14
N GLY A 9 -16.60 20.70 -13.82
CA GLY A 9 -17.42 21.50 -14.71
C GLY A 9 -18.17 22.56 -13.90
N ARG A 10 -17.80 23.83 -14.10
CA ARG A 10 -18.49 25.00 -13.52
C ARG A 10 -19.95 25.03 -14.01
N GLN A 11 -20.93 24.94 -13.12
CA GLN A 11 -22.28 25.46 -13.37
C GLN A 11 -22.92 26.10 -12.14
N PHE A 12 -22.84 27.44 -12.08
CA PHE A 12 -23.83 28.41 -11.59
C PHE A 12 -23.33 29.77 -12.15
N SER A 13 -24.07 30.69 -12.77
CA SER A 13 -25.49 30.93 -13.02
C SER A 13 -25.58 31.98 -14.14
N ALA A 14 -26.54 31.87 -15.07
CA ALA A 14 -27.37 33.01 -15.53
C ALA A 14 -28.52 32.52 -16.44
N ARG A 15 -29.75 32.68 -15.96
CA ARG A 15 -30.99 32.53 -16.73
C ARG A 15 -31.19 33.74 -17.67
N SER A 16 -31.57 33.47 -18.91
CA SER A 16 -32.56 34.25 -19.70
C SER A 16 -32.99 33.37 -20.89
N GLY A 17 -34.24 32.88 -20.93
CA GLY A 17 -35.31 33.37 -21.84
C GLY A 17 -34.94 33.19 -23.32
N SER A 18 -35.59 32.40 -24.18
CA SER A 18 -37.03 32.32 -24.47
C SER A 18 -37.36 31.17 -25.46
N ARG A 19 -38.66 30.89 -25.54
CA ARG A 19 -39.45 29.85 -26.25
C ARG A 19 -39.28 29.63 -27.78
N PRO A 20 -39.94 28.59 -28.37
CA PRO A 20 -39.46 27.79 -29.51
C PRO A 20 -40.25 27.96 -30.83
N HIS A 21 -39.77 27.33 -31.93
CA HIS A 21 -40.58 27.07 -33.13
C HIS A 21 -40.30 25.72 -33.83
N THR A 22 -41.26 24.81 -33.68
CA THR A 22 -41.96 23.93 -34.65
C THR A 22 -41.41 23.57 -36.06
N ARG A 23 -41.42 22.24 -36.30
CA ARG A 23 -42.05 21.45 -37.42
C ARG A 23 -41.40 21.32 -38.81
N GLY A 24 -41.37 20.06 -39.27
CA GLY A 24 -41.57 19.60 -40.67
C GLY A 24 -40.59 18.47 -41.09
N ASN A 25 -40.95 17.16 -41.08
CA ASN A 25 -41.57 16.36 -42.17
C ASN A 25 -40.87 16.54 -43.55
N ALA A 26 -40.51 15.54 -44.37
CA ALA A 26 -40.93 14.15 -44.51
C ALA A 26 -40.07 13.39 -45.57
N THR A 27 -39.89 12.06 -45.35
CA THR A 27 -40.09 10.91 -46.28
C THR A 27 -39.33 10.67 -47.62
N TRP A 28 -38.56 9.54 -47.63
CA TRP A 28 -38.46 8.39 -48.60
C TRP A 28 -37.98 8.59 -50.08
N PRO A 29 -37.62 7.53 -50.87
CA PRO A 29 -36.61 6.46 -50.64
C PRO A 29 -35.87 5.95 -51.93
N GLY A 30 -34.97 4.95 -51.81
CA GLY A 30 -34.71 4.02 -52.94
C GLY A 30 -33.40 3.19 -52.93
N ARG A 31 -33.56 1.85 -52.82
CA ARG A 31 -32.89 0.68 -53.45
C ARG A 31 -31.61 0.91 -54.29
N ALA A 32 -30.65 0.00 -54.48
CA ALA A 32 -30.26 -1.34 -54.03
C ALA A 32 -28.95 -1.71 -54.80
N ALA A 33 -28.11 -2.63 -54.27
CA ALA A 33 -27.24 -3.63 -54.96
C ALA A 33 -25.82 -3.81 -54.35
N HIS A 34 -25.47 -5.09 -54.12
CA HIS A 34 -24.21 -5.70 -53.64
C HIS A 34 -23.09 -5.76 -54.72
N PRO A 35 -21.92 -6.44 -54.51
CA PRO A 35 -20.95 -6.51 -53.39
C PRO A 35 -19.48 -6.26 -53.86
N GLY A 36 -18.51 -6.06 -52.95
CA GLY A 36 -17.08 -6.11 -53.32
C GLY A 36 -16.07 -5.54 -52.31
N THR A 37 -15.42 -6.43 -51.56
CA THR A 37 -14.02 -6.46 -51.07
C THR A 37 -13.14 -5.20 -50.89
N PHE A 38 -12.55 -5.11 -49.68
CA PHE A 38 -11.18 -4.72 -49.28
C PHE A 38 -10.72 -3.24 -49.19
N HIS A 39 -9.98 -2.99 -48.08
CA HIS A 39 -9.05 -1.90 -47.72
C HIS A 39 -9.59 -0.58 -47.12
N GLY A 40 -9.46 -0.48 -45.79
CA GLY A 40 -8.59 0.48 -45.07
C GLY A 40 -8.84 1.97 -45.23
N TRP A 41 -9.17 2.66 -44.13
CA TRP A 41 -8.83 4.08 -43.91
C TRP A 41 -8.42 4.31 -42.46
N ALA A 42 -7.13 4.57 -42.28
CA ALA A 42 -6.53 5.21 -41.13
C ALA A 42 -6.80 6.73 -41.20
N HIS A 43 -7.10 7.36 -40.07
CA HIS A 43 -6.99 8.80 -39.94
C HIS A 43 -5.56 9.16 -39.53
N ARG A 44 -4.84 9.78 -40.48
CA ARG A 44 -3.63 10.57 -40.23
C ARG A 44 -4.00 11.89 -39.55
N THR A 45 -3.19 12.29 -38.58
CA THR A 45 -2.81 13.70 -38.38
C THR A 45 -1.31 13.80 -38.61
N GLU A 46 -0.93 14.62 -39.60
CA GLU A 46 0.44 14.90 -40.00
C GLU A 46 1.07 15.96 -39.08
N VAL A 47 2.33 15.75 -38.72
CA VAL A 47 3.30 16.84 -38.56
C VAL A 47 4.57 16.45 -39.32
N VAL A 48 4.98 17.31 -40.25
CA VAL A 48 6.12 17.14 -41.17
C VAL A 48 7.40 17.72 -40.54
N PRO A 49 8.58 17.09 -40.73
CA PRO A 49 9.88 17.52 -40.18
C PRO A 49 10.76 18.26 -41.20
N SER A 50 11.94 18.77 -40.76
CA SER A 50 13.28 18.73 -41.41
C SER A 50 14.18 19.96 -41.08
N PRO A 51 15.49 20.00 -41.44
CA PRO A 51 16.58 19.12 -40.95
C PRO A 51 17.97 19.82 -40.77
N THR A 52 18.98 18.99 -40.45
CA THR A 52 20.42 18.99 -40.85
C THR A 52 21.56 19.35 -39.88
N GLU A 53 22.50 18.41 -39.86
CA GLU A 53 23.80 18.27 -39.19
C GLU A 53 24.92 19.22 -39.69
N ARG A 54 25.96 19.41 -38.86
CA ARG A 54 27.36 19.09 -39.24
C ARG A 54 28.38 19.12 -38.06
N LYS A 55 28.94 17.95 -37.76
CA LYS A 55 30.37 17.56 -37.59
C LYS A 55 31.38 18.42 -36.78
N ASN A 56 32.06 17.83 -35.79
CA ASN A 56 33.42 17.25 -35.91
C ASN A 56 33.99 16.70 -34.58
N GLU A 57 34.79 15.63 -34.69
CA GLU A 57 35.44 14.81 -33.65
C GLU A 57 36.84 15.28 -33.21
N ALA A 58 37.33 14.66 -32.10
CA ALA A 58 38.72 14.30 -31.74
C ALA A 58 39.69 15.45 -31.32
N SER A 59 40.65 15.33 -30.39
CA SER A 59 41.31 14.22 -29.66
C SER A 59 42.33 14.81 -28.65
N ASP A 60 42.68 14.03 -27.62
CA ASP A 60 43.96 13.94 -26.86
C ASP A 60 44.69 15.17 -26.26
N GLY A 61 44.91 15.08 -24.94
CA GLY A 61 46.27 15.08 -24.37
C GLY A 61 46.86 16.37 -23.77
N PRO A 62 47.87 16.27 -22.87
CA PRO A 62 47.85 16.95 -21.57
C PRO A 62 49.00 17.96 -21.33
N ARG A 63 48.91 18.79 -20.27
CA ARG A 63 49.96 19.07 -19.24
C ARG A 63 49.87 20.46 -18.56
N HIS A 64 50.00 20.41 -17.23
CA HIS A 64 50.81 21.25 -16.32
C HIS A 64 50.60 22.78 -16.20
N ARG A 65 50.26 23.20 -14.96
CA ARG A 65 51.16 23.70 -13.86
C ARG A 65 50.75 25.05 -13.24
N ARG A 66 50.75 25.03 -11.89
CA ARG A 66 51.12 26.08 -10.90
C ARG A 66 50.14 27.26 -10.79
N GLY A 67 49.54 27.52 -9.63
CA GLY A 67 50.16 28.02 -8.38
C GLY A 67 49.61 29.45 -8.16
N THR A 68 49.31 30.02 -7.00
CA THR A 68 49.74 29.85 -5.60
C THR A 68 48.98 30.91 -4.76
N ALA A 69 48.80 30.64 -3.45
CA ALA A 69 48.78 31.57 -2.29
C ALA A 69 47.73 32.73 -2.28
N GLY A 70 46.92 32.93 -1.24
CA GLY A 70 47.25 33.20 0.18
C GLY A 70 46.30 34.31 0.72
N PRO A 71 46.45 34.85 1.94
CA PRO A 71 45.62 34.51 3.12
C PRO A 71 44.72 35.64 3.71
N ALA A 72 44.02 35.29 4.82
CA ALA A 72 43.21 36.10 5.78
C ALA A 72 43.96 37.35 6.38
N PRO A 73 43.39 38.27 7.23
CA PRO A 73 42.57 38.02 8.44
C PRO A 73 41.60 39.14 8.97
N ARG A 74 41.00 38.79 10.13
CA ARG A 74 40.24 39.45 11.24
C ARG A 74 40.27 40.98 11.51
N GLY A 75 39.22 41.45 12.21
CA GLY A 75 39.16 42.52 13.24
C GLY A 75 37.70 42.78 13.68
N ASP A 76 37.26 42.45 14.91
CA ASP A 76 37.22 43.29 16.15
C ASP A 76 36.57 44.68 15.93
N HIS A 77 35.74 45.32 16.77
CA HIS A 77 35.31 45.25 18.17
C HIS A 77 34.42 46.52 18.38
N HIS A 78 33.38 46.52 19.23
CA HIS A 78 33.24 47.45 20.38
C HIS A 78 31.80 47.61 20.93
N ARG A 79 31.76 47.65 22.27
CA ARG A 79 30.65 47.87 23.21
C ARG A 79 30.47 49.36 23.53
N HIS A 80 29.31 49.75 24.10
CA HIS A 80 29.09 50.51 25.36
C HIS A 80 27.59 50.93 25.41
N ARG A 81 26.70 50.67 26.40
CA ARG A 81 26.58 50.73 27.88
C ARG A 81 26.01 52.06 28.45
N ALA A 82 24.92 51.90 29.24
CA ALA A 82 24.53 52.63 30.48
C ALA A 82 23.79 54.00 30.30
N ASP A 83 22.88 54.51 31.16
CA ASP A 83 22.23 54.10 32.43
C ASP A 83 21.09 55.11 32.78
N HIS A 84 20.31 54.82 33.85
CA HIS A 84 19.63 55.74 34.82
C HIS A 84 18.09 55.71 35.03
N ARG A 85 17.69 54.94 36.07
CA ARG A 85 17.15 55.33 37.41
C ARG A 85 15.84 56.15 37.63
N ARG A 86 14.99 55.53 38.49
CA ARG A 86 14.24 56.01 39.71
C ARG A 86 12.75 56.40 39.61
N GLY A 87 11.93 55.81 40.51
CA GLY A 87 10.70 56.41 41.07
C GLY A 87 9.54 55.46 41.45
N ARG A 88 9.25 55.32 42.75
CA ARG A 88 7.96 54.89 43.39
C ARG A 88 7.62 55.98 44.43
N PRO A 89 6.40 56.14 45.01
CA PRO A 89 5.28 55.19 45.16
C PRO A 89 3.84 55.79 45.01
N GLY A 90 2.78 54.97 45.13
CA GLY A 90 1.40 55.47 45.31
C GLY A 90 0.32 54.37 45.31
N ARG A 91 -0.58 54.38 46.30
CA ARG A 91 -1.58 53.35 46.64
C ARG A 91 -2.98 53.94 46.50
N ARG A 92 -3.93 53.32 45.76
CA ARG A 92 -5.39 53.27 46.06
C ARG A 92 -6.22 52.55 44.98
N THR A 93 -6.81 51.43 45.39
CA THR A 93 -8.21 50.96 45.21
C THR A 93 -8.97 51.20 43.89
N GLY A 94 -9.33 50.08 43.24
CA GLY A 94 -10.42 49.97 42.25
C GLY A 94 -10.70 48.49 41.98
N ARG A 95 -11.98 48.07 41.93
CA ARG A 95 -12.49 46.71 42.18
C ARG A 95 -13.07 46.10 40.89
N ARG A 96 -13.09 44.75 40.82
CA ARG A 96 -13.81 43.79 39.93
C ARG A 96 -13.07 43.26 38.69
N PRO A 97 -13.42 42.06 38.18
CA PRO A 97 -13.54 40.77 38.86
C PRO A 97 -12.75 39.65 38.14
N THR A 98 -12.56 38.52 38.81
CA THR A 98 -11.98 37.27 38.31
C THR A 98 -12.86 36.57 37.27
N PRO A 99 -12.24 35.75 36.39
CA PRO A 99 -12.73 34.41 36.15
C PRO A 99 -11.67 33.35 36.51
N GLU A 100 -12.17 32.25 37.03
CA GLU A 100 -11.46 31.05 37.46
C GLU A 100 -10.60 30.43 36.37
N ARG A 101 -9.43 29.96 36.79
CA ARG A 101 -8.55 29.09 36.03
C ARG A 101 -8.85 27.66 36.50
N ALA A 102 -9.65 26.92 35.74
CA ALA A 102 -9.81 25.48 35.94
C ALA A 102 -8.55 24.76 35.45
N GLY A 103 -8.04 23.85 36.28
CA GLY A 103 -6.78 23.13 36.07
C GLY A 103 -6.86 22.12 34.93
N GLY A 104 -5.82 22.08 34.11
CA GLY A 104 -5.53 20.94 33.25
C GLY A 104 -4.77 19.86 34.04
N PRO A 105 -5.07 18.57 33.86
CA PRO A 105 -4.24 17.52 34.45
C PRO A 105 -2.93 17.43 33.67
N GLY A 106 -1.82 17.60 34.39
CA GLY A 106 -0.48 17.37 33.86
C GLY A 106 -0.28 15.90 33.56
N ALA A 107 0.14 15.60 32.33
CA ALA A 107 0.62 14.29 31.94
C ALA A 107 1.96 14.02 32.66
N THR A 108 1.94 13.17 33.67
CA THR A 108 3.14 12.58 34.25
C THR A 108 3.66 11.50 33.30
N ALA A 109 4.81 11.75 32.67
CA ALA A 109 5.59 10.73 31.97
C ALA A 109 6.02 9.65 32.98
N ALA A 110 5.38 8.48 32.93
CA ALA A 110 5.78 7.32 33.71
C ALA A 110 6.82 6.52 32.90
N THR A 111 8.08 6.64 33.29
CA THR A 111 9.15 5.72 32.86
C THR A 111 8.82 4.33 33.43
N ARG A 112 8.29 3.42 32.61
CA ARG A 112 8.17 2.00 33.02
C ARG A 112 9.57 1.40 33.02
N THR A 113 10.22 1.36 34.18
CA THR A 113 11.35 0.45 34.41
C THR A 113 10.84 -0.99 34.32
N GLY A 114 11.42 -1.78 33.41
CA GLY A 114 10.92 -3.09 32.99
C GLY A 114 10.51 -4.02 34.12
N ALA A 115 9.29 -4.56 34.01
CA ALA A 115 8.87 -5.70 34.79
C ALA A 115 9.60 -6.95 34.27
N ALA A 116 10.60 -7.41 35.01
CA ALA A 116 11.16 -8.73 34.81
C ALA A 116 10.08 -9.77 35.14
N GLY A 117 9.61 -10.53 34.14
CA GLY A 117 8.75 -11.70 34.33
C GLY A 117 7.53 -11.82 33.41
N ALA A 118 7.21 -10.84 32.56
CA ALA A 118 6.16 -11.00 31.56
C ALA A 118 6.67 -11.85 30.38
N ALA A 119 5.84 -12.78 29.90
CA ALA A 119 6.13 -13.50 28.66
C ALA A 119 6.22 -12.50 27.49
N PRO A 120 7.08 -12.73 26.48
CA PRO A 120 7.15 -11.86 25.32
C PRO A 120 5.79 -11.80 24.61
N ALA A 121 5.32 -10.58 24.34
CA ALA A 121 4.05 -10.36 23.66
C ALA A 121 4.22 -10.69 22.16
N VAL A 122 3.58 -11.78 21.73
CA VAL A 122 3.50 -12.17 20.31
C VAL A 122 2.28 -11.52 19.70
N THR A 123 2.43 -10.97 18.50
CA THR A 123 1.33 -10.35 17.76
C THR A 123 1.09 -10.99 16.39
N ARG A 124 -0.08 -10.67 15.83
CA ARG A 124 -0.41 -10.82 14.42
C ARG A 124 -1.05 -9.52 13.96
N ALA A 125 -0.31 -8.72 13.20
CA ALA A 125 -0.66 -7.35 12.86
C ALA A 125 -1.05 -6.54 14.12
N ALA A 126 -0.15 -6.49 15.10
CA ALA A 126 -0.34 -5.83 16.40
C ALA A 126 -1.57 -6.24 17.23
N LEU A 127 -2.20 -7.38 16.93
CA LEU A 127 -3.26 -7.96 17.76
C LEU A 127 -2.78 -9.21 18.50
N ASP A 128 -3.47 -9.52 19.59
CA ASP A 128 -3.40 -10.85 20.20
C ASP A 128 -3.78 -11.90 19.15
N PRO A 129 -2.92 -12.92 18.89
CA PRO A 129 -3.20 -13.97 17.92
C PRO A 129 -4.54 -14.70 18.12
N ALA A 130 -5.07 -14.72 19.35
CA ALA A 130 -6.37 -15.33 19.63
C ALA A 130 -7.55 -14.60 18.97
N LEU A 131 -7.44 -13.28 18.72
CA LEU A 131 -8.48 -12.48 18.07
C LEU A 131 -8.58 -12.73 16.56
N VAL A 132 -7.54 -13.29 15.97
CA VAL A 132 -7.41 -13.52 14.53
C VAL A 132 -7.17 -15.01 14.23
N ALA A 133 -7.58 -15.88 15.13
CA ALA A 133 -7.36 -17.32 14.99
C ALA A 133 -8.02 -17.85 13.71
N GLY A 134 -7.25 -18.58 12.90
CA GLY A 134 -7.71 -19.11 11.60
C GLY A 134 -7.69 -18.10 10.45
N ARG A 135 -7.32 -16.85 10.71
CA ARG A 135 -7.26 -15.77 9.73
C ARG A 135 -5.81 -15.44 9.37
N GLY A 136 -5.63 -14.96 8.14
CA GLY A 136 -4.35 -14.55 7.61
C GLY A 136 -3.42 -15.71 7.24
N ALA A 137 -2.22 -15.34 6.80
CA ALA A 137 -1.22 -16.29 6.33
C ALA A 137 -0.60 -17.10 7.46
N ARG A 138 -0.34 -18.38 7.18
CA ARG A 138 0.46 -19.24 8.05
C ARG A 138 1.94 -18.92 7.87
N VAL A 139 2.49 -18.16 8.80
CA VAL A 139 3.88 -17.69 8.73
C VAL A 139 4.83 -18.51 9.60
N GLY A 140 6.08 -18.65 9.13
CA GLY A 140 7.17 -19.29 9.86
C GLY A 140 7.82 -18.41 10.93
N PHE A 141 7.50 -17.11 10.95
CA PHE A 141 8.02 -16.14 11.89
C PHE A 141 7.04 -15.81 13.02
N VAL A 142 7.60 -15.24 14.09
CA VAL A 142 6.86 -14.69 15.23
C VAL A 142 7.12 -13.19 15.28
N GLU A 143 6.04 -12.42 15.16
CA GLU A 143 6.02 -10.95 15.16
C GLU A 143 5.97 -10.41 16.60
N GLN A 144 6.72 -9.34 16.85
CA GLN A 144 6.72 -8.58 18.10
C GLN A 144 6.78 -7.09 17.77
N GLU A 145 5.80 -6.32 18.25
CA GLU A 145 5.81 -4.86 18.13
C GLU A 145 6.84 -4.22 19.06
N ALA A 146 7.55 -3.19 18.59
CA ALA A 146 8.63 -2.56 19.33
C ALA A 146 8.14 -1.84 20.60
N GLU A 147 6.95 -1.24 20.57
CA GLU A 147 6.35 -0.54 21.71
C GLU A 147 5.99 -1.46 22.88
N ASN A 148 5.92 -2.77 22.64
CA ASN A 148 5.74 -3.80 23.66
C ASN A 148 7.07 -4.31 24.24
N ALA A 149 8.20 -3.98 23.63
CA ALA A 149 9.53 -4.40 24.06
C ALA A 149 10.16 -3.45 25.08
N ALA A 150 11.19 -3.91 25.79
CA ALA A 150 11.93 -3.06 26.71
C ALA A 150 12.76 -2.04 25.94
N THR A 151 12.64 -0.76 26.25
CA THR A 151 13.33 0.31 25.51
C THR A 151 13.73 1.46 26.43
N ASP A 152 14.84 2.13 26.09
CA ASP A 152 15.19 3.45 26.62
C ASP A 152 14.97 4.59 25.60
N GLY A 153 14.40 4.26 24.44
CA GLY A 153 13.86 5.18 23.45
C GLY A 153 12.46 5.69 23.80
N GLU A 154 11.86 6.40 22.85
CA GLU A 154 10.53 6.99 22.98
C GLU A 154 9.49 6.17 22.20
N VAL A 155 8.44 5.71 22.87
CA VAL A 155 7.27 5.15 22.19
C VAL A 155 6.49 6.30 21.52
N ILE A 156 6.27 6.20 20.22
CA ILE A 156 5.46 7.14 19.44
C ILE A 156 4.13 6.49 19.05
N GLY A 157 3.08 7.30 18.86
CA GLY A 157 1.72 6.82 18.60
C GLY A 157 0.92 6.47 19.87
N PRO A 158 -0.30 5.92 19.73
CA PRO A 158 -0.96 5.61 18.46
C PRO A 158 -1.40 6.88 17.70
N ASP A 159 -1.22 6.91 16.38
CA ASP A 159 -1.75 7.97 15.51
C ASP A 159 -2.24 7.36 14.18
N ARG A 160 -3.39 7.82 13.66
CA ARG A 160 -3.96 7.39 12.37
C ARG A 160 -3.98 8.50 11.33
N ALA A 161 -3.46 9.69 11.66
CA ALA A 161 -3.38 10.79 10.72
C ALA A 161 -2.41 10.43 9.57
N ALA A 162 -2.91 10.50 8.33
CA ALA A 162 -2.08 10.33 7.14
C ALA A 162 -0.83 11.22 7.20
N TYR A 163 0.25 10.76 6.57
CA TYR A 163 1.52 11.48 6.49
C TYR A 163 2.26 11.64 7.82
N THR A 164 1.98 10.75 8.78
CA THR A 164 2.72 10.67 10.05
C THR A 164 3.42 9.33 10.19
N LEU A 165 4.58 9.32 10.84
CA LEU A 165 5.33 8.09 11.12
C LEU A 165 4.50 7.03 11.88
N PRO A 166 3.73 7.37 12.94
CA PRO A 166 2.96 6.32 13.62
C PRO A 166 1.81 5.80 12.76
N ALA A 167 1.21 6.59 11.86
CA ALA A 167 0.12 6.08 11.02
C ALA A 167 0.56 4.95 10.09
N GLU A 168 1.80 4.94 9.61
CA GLU A 168 2.31 3.83 8.79
C GLU A 168 2.94 2.70 9.62
N ALA A 169 3.03 2.84 10.94
CA ALA A 169 3.52 1.80 11.84
C ALA A 169 2.47 0.68 12.02
N SER A 170 2.93 -0.55 12.22
CA SER A 170 2.08 -1.66 12.69
C SER A 170 1.44 -1.28 14.02
N GLY A 171 0.14 -1.53 14.19
CA GLY A 171 -0.54 -1.15 15.43
C GLY A 171 -0.64 0.37 15.66
N ARG A 172 -0.17 1.17 14.70
CA ARG A 172 -0.06 2.63 14.73
C ARG A 172 0.95 3.18 15.73
N MET A 173 1.85 2.33 16.23
CA MET A 173 2.82 2.68 17.28
C MET A 173 4.20 2.15 16.91
N ALA A 174 5.24 2.80 17.42
CA ALA A 174 6.62 2.37 17.18
C ALA A 174 7.54 2.92 18.28
N VAL A 175 8.82 2.58 18.23
CA VAL A 175 9.86 3.11 19.13
C VAL A 175 10.86 3.96 18.36
N ARG A 176 10.94 5.25 18.68
CA ARG A 176 11.96 6.18 18.20
C ARG A 176 13.21 6.12 19.08
N LEU A 177 14.35 5.85 18.46
CA LEU A 177 15.68 5.79 19.07
C LEU A 177 16.53 6.99 18.61
N LEU A 178 17.07 7.74 19.55
CA LEU A 178 18.20 8.65 19.34
C LEU A 178 19.52 7.87 19.37
N PRO A 179 20.62 8.43 18.83
CA PRO A 179 21.94 7.81 18.94
C PRO A 179 22.29 7.45 20.40
N GLY A 180 22.61 6.18 20.63
CA GLY A 180 22.89 5.59 21.93
C GLY A 180 21.72 4.82 22.57
N GLN A 181 20.50 4.99 22.08
CA GLN A 181 19.31 4.30 22.59
C GLN A 181 19.06 2.96 21.90
N HIS A 182 18.24 2.13 22.53
CA HIS A 182 17.95 0.77 22.11
C HIS A 182 16.54 0.31 22.45
N VAL A 183 16.10 -0.71 21.72
CA VAL A 183 14.97 -1.58 22.05
C VAL A 183 15.47 -3.03 22.16
N GLU A 184 14.97 -3.79 23.14
CA GLU A 184 15.38 -5.16 23.45
C GLU A 184 14.17 -6.10 23.49
N PHE A 185 14.14 -7.01 22.53
CA PHE A 185 13.13 -8.05 22.37
C PHE A 185 13.56 -9.32 23.09
N THR A 186 12.59 -10.04 23.68
CA THR A 186 12.81 -11.38 24.24
C THR A 186 12.22 -12.39 23.28
N LEU A 187 13.01 -13.36 22.81
CA LEU A 187 12.53 -14.31 21.81
C LEU A 187 11.43 -15.21 22.39
N PRO A 188 10.25 -15.31 21.75
CA PRO A 188 9.16 -16.20 22.18
C PRO A 188 9.43 -17.66 21.83
N ALA A 189 10.20 -17.90 20.77
CA ALA A 189 10.55 -19.22 20.26
C ALA A 189 12.04 -19.28 19.85
N ALA A 190 12.51 -20.46 19.45
CA ALA A 190 13.84 -20.57 18.86
C ALA A 190 13.90 -19.80 17.53
N ALA A 191 14.98 -19.05 17.31
CA ALA A 191 15.16 -18.27 16.08
C ALA A 191 16.64 -18.22 15.67
N ASN A 192 16.90 -18.18 14.38
CA ASN A 192 18.24 -17.97 13.80
C ASN A 192 18.26 -16.85 12.75
N ALA A 193 17.13 -16.18 12.54
CA ALA A 193 16.99 -15.03 11.67
C ALA A 193 16.04 -14.01 12.28
N ILE A 194 16.22 -12.74 11.90
CA ILE A 194 15.31 -11.64 12.22
C ILE A 194 15.03 -10.79 10.98
N THR A 195 13.83 -10.24 10.89
CA THR A 195 13.47 -9.11 10.02
C THR A 195 13.10 -7.95 10.92
N VAL A 196 13.61 -6.76 10.62
CA VAL A 196 13.32 -5.53 11.36
C VAL A 196 12.64 -4.57 10.40
N ARG A 197 11.42 -4.13 10.73
CA ARG A 197 10.76 -3.00 10.06
C ARG A 197 11.15 -1.72 10.76
N TYR A 198 11.64 -0.75 10.00
CA TYR A 198 12.27 0.45 10.54
C TYR A 198 12.01 1.68 9.67
N SER A 199 12.28 2.86 10.22
CA SER A 199 12.41 4.09 9.45
C SER A 199 13.61 4.89 9.93
N ILE A 200 14.28 5.59 9.01
CA ILE A 200 15.32 6.59 9.30
C ILE A 200 15.02 7.86 8.49
N PRO A 201 15.55 9.03 8.88
CA PRO A 201 15.38 10.25 8.11
C PRO A 201 15.85 10.09 6.66
N ASP A 202 15.09 10.69 5.74
CA ASP A 202 15.56 10.91 4.39
C ASP A 202 16.71 11.91 4.33
N ALA A 203 17.42 11.94 3.20
CA ALA A 203 18.36 13.01 2.91
C ALA A 203 17.60 14.33 2.65
N PRO A 204 18.18 15.51 2.98
CA PRO A 204 17.52 16.80 2.80
C PRO A 204 17.05 17.12 1.38
N THR A 205 17.64 16.47 0.37
CA THR A 205 17.31 16.63 -1.06
C THR A 205 16.66 15.39 -1.66
N GLY A 206 16.16 14.47 -0.81
CA GLY A 206 15.66 13.17 -1.26
C GLY A 206 16.76 12.18 -1.65
N GLY A 207 16.35 11.02 -2.17
CA GLY A 207 17.25 9.96 -2.66
C GLY A 207 17.88 9.07 -1.59
N GLY A 208 17.50 9.26 -0.32
CA GLY A 208 17.84 8.37 0.78
C GLY A 208 19.15 8.67 1.52
N SER A 209 19.21 8.19 2.76
CA SER A 209 20.39 8.16 3.62
C SER A 209 20.65 6.73 4.11
N THR A 210 21.75 6.50 4.82
CA THR A 210 22.01 5.21 5.49
C THR A 210 22.34 5.43 6.96
N ALA A 211 22.00 4.44 7.79
CA ALA A 211 22.28 4.45 9.22
C ALA A 211 22.70 3.06 9.72
N PRO A 212 23.64 2.98 10.68
CA PRO A 212 23.96 1.71 11.32
C PRO A 212 22.90 1.34 12.38
N LEU A 213 22.54 0.07 12.46
CA LEU A 213 21.78 -0.52 13.57
C LEU A 213 22.57 -1.68 14.16
N ALA A 214 23.09 -1.50 15.38
CA ALA A 214 23.84 -2.55 16.05
C ALA A 214 22.89 -3.61 16.61
N VAL A 215 23.11 -4.87 16.25
CA VAL A 215 22.38 -6.02 16.75
C VAL A 215 23.23 -6.77 17.76
N ALA A 216 22.69 -7.01 18.94
CA ALA A 216 23.31 -7.82 19.98
C ALA A 216 22.35 -8.93 20.43
N ALA A 217 22.91 -10.06 20.86
CA ALA A 217 22.15 -11.10 21.54
C ALA A 217 22.73 -11.37 22.92
N ASN A 218 21.86 -11.38 23.94
CA ASN A 218 22.23 -11.56 25.34
C ASN A 218 23.36 -10.61 25.78
N GLY A 219 23.28 -9.34 25.36
CA GLY A 219 24.28 -8.30 25.65
C GLY A 219 25.58 -8.39 24.85
N ARG A 220 25.76 -9.40 23.99
CA ARG A 220 26.94 -9.53 23.13
C ARG A 220 26.63 -9.07 21.71
N HIS A 221 27.42 -8.14 21.19
CA HIS A 221 27.33 -7.70 19.80
C HIS A 221 27.45 -8.89 18.83
N LEU A 222 26.58 -8.93 17.82
CA LEU A 222 26.58 -9.91 16.75
C LEU A 222 27.06 -9.31 15.44
N ARG A 223 26.35 -8.29 14.97
CA ARG A 223 26.55 -7.64 13.68
C ARG A 223 25.91 -6.26 13.69
N THR A 224 26.35 -5.38 12.80
CA THR A 224 25.67 -4.11 12.51
C THR A 224 24.95 -4.25 11.17
N MET A 225 23.65 -4.00 11.14
CA MET A 225 22.87 -3.87 9.92
C MET A 225 23.07 -2.46 9.36
N THR A 226 23.09 -2.33 8.03
CA THR A 226 23.01 -1.03 7.36
C THR A 226 21.56 -0.82 6.98
N LEU A 227 20.93 0.17 7.61
CA LEU A 227 19.61 0.68 7.27
C LEU A 227 19.72 1.70 6.12
N THR A 228 18.67 1.84 5.34
CA THR A 228 18.56 2.79 4.22
C THR A 228 17.19 3.43 4.19
N SER A 229 17.09 4.70 3.76
CA SER A 229 15.80 5.34 3.46
C SER A 229 15.55 5.49 1.96
N ARG A 230 16.42 4.93 1.10
CA ARG A 230 16.37 5.06 -0.36
C ARG A 230 15.07 4.53 -1.00
N TYR A 231 14.48 3.52 -0.37
CA TYR A 231 13.25 2.85 -0.85
C TYR A 231 12.01 3.30 -0.08
N GLY A 232 12.21 4.11 0.97
CA GLY A 232 11.14 4.82 1.65
C GLY A 232 11.08 6.28 1.21
N TRP A 233 10.20 7.05 1.85
CA TRP A 233 9.99 8.48 1.65
C TRP A 233 9.60 8.85 0.22
N LEU A 234 8.29 8.89 0.00
CA LEU A 234 7.67 9.51 -1.16
C LEU A 234 6.97 10.80 -0.72
N TYR A 235 6.87 11.75 -1.64
CA TYR A 235 6.32 13.08 -1.38
C TYR A 235 5.29 13.45 -2.46
N ASN A 236 4.48 14.46 -2.16
CA ASN A 236 3.63 15.16 -3.10
C ASN A 236 2.43 14.34 -3.64
N GLN A 237 1.74 14.90 -4.64
CA GLN A 237 0.64 14.26 -5.34
C GLN A 237 1.15 13.09 -6.19
N TYR A 238 0.28 12.12 -6.48
CA TYR A 238 0.60 11.06 -7.43
C TYR A 238 0.80 11.64 -8.85
N PRO A 239 1.75 11.17 -9.68
CA PRO A 239 2.76 10.15 -9.36
C PRO A 239 3.81 10.72 -8.42
N PHE A 240 4.00 10.07 -7.27
CA PHE A 240 4.73 10.62 -6.15
C PHE A 240 6.18 10.99 -6.51
N SER A 241 6.71 12.02 -5.86
CA SER A 241 8.08 12.48 -6.05
C SER A 241 9.03 11.94 -4.98
N ASN A 242 10.29 11.74 -5.33
CA ASN A 242 11.40 11.53 -4.39
C ASN A 242 12.15 12.84 -4.07
N ASP A 243 11.57 14.01 -4.35
CA ASP A 243 12.12 15.32 -3.99
C ASP A 243 11.28 15.97 -2.87
N PRO A 244 11.80 16.06 -1.62
CA PRO A 244 11.08 16.70 -0.52
C PRO A 244 10.88 18.21 -0.73
N GLY A 245 11.65 18.83 -1.61
CA GLY A 245 11.55 20.25 -1.97
C GLY A 245 10.63 20.53 -3.16
N ALA A 246 10.03 19.51 -3.77
CA ALA A 246 9.17 19.70 -4.94
C ALA A 246 7.96 20.57 -4.63
N GLY A 247 7.68 21.54 -5.52
CA GLY A 247 6.38 22.21 -5.56
C GLY A 247 5.28 21.25 -6.00
N LEU A 248 4.00 21.65 -5.91
CA LEU A 248 2.88 20.79 -6.33
C LEU A 248 3.08 20.26 -7.76
N LEU A 249 3.01 18.93 -7.93
CA LEU A 249 3.14 18.29 -9.24
C LEU A 249 1.92 18.57 -10.13
N HIS A 250 0.75 18.70 -9.50
CA HIS A 250 -0.53 18.95 -10.13
C HIS A 250 -1.24 20.15 -9.47
N PRO A 251 -0.79 21.38 -9.77
CA PRO A 251 -1.46 22.58 -9.26
C PRO A 251 -2.86 22.78 -9.84
N ASP A 252 -3.21 22.06 -10.92
CA ASP A 252 -4.54 22.03 -11.53
C ASP A 252 -5.49 21.00 -10.90
N TRP A 253 -5.02 20.24 -9.90
CA TRP A 253 -5.86 19.29 -9.17
C TRP A 253 -6.41 19.91 -7.89
N TRP A 254 -7.53 19.36 -7.45
CA TRP A 254 -8.10 19.72 -6.16
C TRP A 254 -7.18 19.23 -5.02
N ILE A 255 -6.93 20.15 -4.09
CA ILE A 255 -6.26 20.16 -2.78
C ILE A 255 -7.05 20.04 -1.47
N THR A 256 -6.81 19.07 -0.57
CA THR A 256 -7.48 19.05 0.76
C THR A 256 -7.10 20.22 1.62
N GLU A 257 -5.82 20.56 1.57
CA GLU A 257 -5.16 21.51 2.42
C GLU A 257 -5.65 22.94 2.18
N CYS A 258 -6.10 23.26 0.95
CA CYS A 258 -6.73 24.54 0.64
C CYS A 258 -8.23 24.43 0.34
N SER A 259 -8.78 23.22 0.26
CA SER A 259 -10.13 22.95 -0.26
C SER A 259 -10.39 23.64 -1.61
N CYS A 260 -9.40 23.59 -2.49
CA CYS A 260 -9.35 24.40 -3.71
C CYS A 260 -8.56 23.70 -4.81
N VAL A 261 -8.67 24.19 -6.06
CA VAL A 261 -7.69 23.92 -7.11
C VAL A 261 -6.67 25.05 -7.07
N PRO A 262 -5.40 24.83 -6.65
CA PRO A 262 -4.44 25.91 -6.41
C PRO A 262 -4.26 26.87 -7.59
N ALA A 263 -4.16 26.35 -8.81
CA ALA A 263 -4.02 27.15 -10.04
C ALA A 263 -5.23 28.08 -10.32
N ASP A 264 -6.40 27.79 -9.75
CA ASP A 264 -7.62 28.58 -9.91
C ASP A 264 -7.80 29.67 -8.82
N THR A 265 -6.87 29.77 -7.87
CA THR A 265 -6.95 30.71 -6.75
C THR A 265 -5.98 31.89 -6.87
N THR A 266 -6.36 33.04 -6.31
CA THR A 266 -5.50 34.23 -6.24
C THR A 266 -5.67 34.90 -4.86
N PRO A 267 -4.60 35.00 -4.04
CA PRO A 267 -3.24 34.50 -4.30
C PRO A 267 -3.18 32.97 -4.34
N TYR A 268 -2.17 32.43 -5.03
CA TYR A 268 -1.86 31.00 -5.01
C TYR A 268 -1.55 30.57 -3.56
N PRO A 269 -2.07 29.42 -3.08
CA PRO A 269 -1.89 28.99 -1.70
C PRO A 269 -0.43 28.66 -1.42
N SER A 270 0.04 29.03 -0.22
CA SER A 270 1.34 28.55 0.28
C SER A 270 1.18 27.11 0.73
N ILE A 271 1.99 26.20 0.17
CA ILE A 271 2.04 24.79 0.56
C ILE A 271 3.39 24.51 1.20
N ASP A 272 3.38 24.01 2.42
CA ASP A 272 4.60 23.68 3.15
C ASP A 272 5.30 22.46 2.56
N THR A 273 6.62 22.49 2.51
CA THR A 273 7.47 21.36 2.12
C THR A 273 8.19 20.76 3.34
N PRO A 274 8.39 19.43 3.40
CA PRO A 274 7.90 18.43 2.45
C PRO A 274 6.38 18.29 2.48
N PHE A 275 5.77 18.21 1.30
CA PHE A 275 4.32 18.08 1.15
C PHE A 275 3.94 16.60 1.07
N ARG A 276 2.99 16.16 1.92
CA ARG A 276 2.48 14.76 1.97
C ARG A 276 3.57 13.68 1.99
N PRO A 277 4.54 13.74 2.94
CA PRO A 277 5.54 12.70 3.06
C PRO A 277 4.86 11.37 3.47
N GLN A 278 5.30 10.25 2.91
CA GLN A 278 4.69 8.93 3.10
C GLN A 278 5.65 7.81 2.74
N HIS A 279 5.23 6.56 2.91
CA HIS A 279 6.02 5.36 2.64
C HIS A 279 7.32 5.36 3.46
N PHE A 280 7.19 5.65 4.77
CA PHE A 280 8.30 5.97 5.67
C PHE A 280 9.16 4.77 6.03
N TYR A 281 8.58 3.57 6.00
CA TYR A 281 9.20 2.35 6.52
C TYR A 281 9.82 1.51 5.42
N ASP A 282 10.78 0.69 5.83
CA ASP A 282 11.46 -0.33 5.02
C ASP A 282 11.80 -1.54 5.92
N GLU A 283 12.11 -2.69 5.33
CA GLU A 283 12.52 -3.88 6.06
C GLU A 283 13.96 -4.32 5.80
N GLN A 284 14.67 -4.69 6.87
CA GLN A 284 15.99 -5.27 6.77
C GLN A 284 16.07 -6.63 7.46
N ARG A 285 16.57 -7.62 6.71
CA ARG A 285 16.71 -9.02 7.11
C ARG A 285 18.13 -9.33 7.58
N LEU A 286 18.26 -10.21 8.58
CA LEU A 286 19.53 -10.65 9.13
C LEU A 286 19.50 -12.10 9.64
N LEU A 287 20.37 -12.96 9.08
CA LEU A 287 20.73 -14.25 9.70
C LEU A 287 21.65 -14.02 10.91
N LEU A 288 21.32 -14.63 12.04
CA LEU A 288 22.02 -14.46 13.32
C LEU A 288 23.28 -15.35 13.45
N GLY A 289 23.52 -16.25 12.48
CA GLY A 289 24.69 -17.13 12.42
C GLY A 289 24.66 -18.35 13.35
N ARG A 290 23.68 -18.44 14.25
CA ARG A 290 23.34 -19.62 15.06
C ARG A 290 21.90 -19.53 15.54
N THR A 291 21.37 -20.65 16.05
CA THR A 291 20.04 -20.70 16.68
C THR A 291 20.09 -20.25 18.13
N TYR A 292 19.30 -19.25 18.45
CA TYR A 292 18.96 -18.77 19.79
C TYR A 292 17.68 -19.46 20.27
N ARG A 293 17.49 -19.51 21.59
CA ARG A 293 16.36 -20.18 22.24
C ARG A 293 15.31 -19.15 22.67
N ALA A 294 14.10 -19.62 22.95
CA ALA A 294 13.11 -18.81 23.66
C ALA A 294 13.71 -18.26 24.97
N GLY A 295 13.45 -16.98 25.25
CA GLY A 295 14.01 -16.24 26.39
C GLY A 295 15.36 -15.56 26.11
N ASP A 296 16.07 -15.90 25.04
CA ASP A 296 17.24 -15.12 24.61
C ASP A 296 16.80 -13.72 24.17
N ARG A 297 17.66 -12.72 24.39
CA ARG A 297 17.33 -11.31 24.14
C ARG A 297 18.04 -10.78 22.91
N ILE A 298 17.28 -10.22 21.98
CA ILE A 298 17.80 -9.52 20.80
C ILE A 298 17.65 -8.02 21.02
N ARG A 299 18.77 -7.31 21.06
CA ARG A 299 18.81 -5.85 21.23
C ARG A 299 19.18 -5.19 19.91
N LEU A 300 18.38 -4.19 19.53
CA LEU A 300 18.62 -3.28 18.43
C LEU A 300 19.02 -1.92 18.99
N THR A 301 20.20 -1.42 18.64
CA THR A 301 20.76 -0.17 19.18
C THR A 301 21.12 0.76 18.04
N ALA A 302 20.58 1.98 18.07
CA ALA A 302 21.09 3.08 17.25
C ALA A 302 22.45 3.51 17.85
N PRO A 303 23.60 3.30 17.18
CA PRO A 303 24.90 3.58 17.79
C PRO A 303 25.06 5.07 18.12
N ALA A 304 25.76 5.40 19.21
CA ALA A 304 25.99 6.79 19.65
C ALA A 304 26.72 7.67 18.61
N GLY A 305 27.46 7.06 17.67
CA GLY A 305 28.11 7.74 16.56
C GLY A 305 27.31 7.73 15.25
N SER A 306 26.03 7.32 15.27
CA SER A 306 25.16 7.36 14.09
C SER A 306 24.97 8.80 13.60
N SER A 307 25.00 9.00 12.28
CA SER A 307 24.69 10.28 11.65
C SER A 307 23.19 10.53 11.47
N ALA A 308 22.36 9.50 11.60
CA ALA A 308 20.90 9.65 11.55
C ALA A 308 20.42 10.34 12.83
N ALA A 309 19.60 11.38 12.68
CA ALA A 309 19.04 12.13 13.80
C ALA A 309 18.18 11.24 14.72
N TRP A 310 17.55 10.22 14.15
CA TRP A 310 16.77 9.22 14.84
C TRP A 310 16.71 7.92 14.02
N THR A 311 16.28 6.84 14.66
CA THR A 311 15.93 5.55 14.03
C THR A 311 14.65 5.06 14.68
N VAL A 312 13.59 4.85 13.90
CA VAL A 312 12.35 4.27 14.39
C VAL A 312 12.38 2.77 14.14
N ILE A 313 12.05 1.99 15.16
CA ILE A 313 11.81 0.54 15.06
C ILE A 313 10.33 0.32 15.24
N ASP A 314 9.70 -0.31 14.26
CA ASP A 314 8.27 -0.65 14.25
C ASP A 314 8.03 -2.03 14.85
N LEU A 315 8.53 -3.08 14.19
CA LEU A 315 8.39 -4.46 14.63
C LEU A 315 9.65 -5.29 14.36
N LEU A 316 9.71 -6.45 15.01
CA LEU A 316 10.69 -7.50 14.75
C LEU A 316 10.00 -8.84 14.52
N ASP A 317 10.23 -9.41 13.34
CA ASP A 317 9.88 -10.80 13.04
C ASP A 317 11.07 -11.70 13.35
N SER A 318 10.87 -12.71 14.20
CA SER A 318 11.88 -13.71 14.54
C SER A 318 11.54 -15.07 13.93
N GLU A 319 12.49 -15.69 13.22
CA GLU A 319 12.23 -16.90 12.44
C GLU A 319 13.28 -18.00 12.71
N LEU A 320 12.83 -19.26 12.73
CA LEU A 320 13.71 -20.42 12.66
C LEU A 320 13.82 -20.91 11.21
N VAL A 321 14.78 -20.35 10.49
CA VAL A 321 15.06 -20.67 9.09
C VAL A 321 15.74 -22.04 8.98
N ALA A 322 15.18 -22.92 8.16
CA ALA A 322 15.78 -24.23 7.86
C ALA A 322 17.12 -24.08 7.10
N PRO A 323 18.02 -25.07 7.12
CA PRO A 323 19.22 -25.07 6.28
C PRO A 323 18.90 -24.91 4.78
N PRO A 324 19.84 -24.39 3.96
CA PRO A 324 19.61 -24.23 2.53
C PRO A 324 19.28 -25.56 1.85
N ARG A 325 18.26 -25.56 0.98
CA ARG A 325 17.89 -26.71 0.16
C ARG A 325 18.98 -26.99 -0.88
N ILE A 326 19.21 -28.26 -1.20
CA ILE A 326 20.17 -28.69 -2.23
C ILE A 326 19.44 -29.51 -3.29
N ARG A 327 19.51 -29.10 -4.56
CA ARG A 327 18.96 -29.85 -5.69
C ARG A 327 20.10 -30.48 -6.52
N LEU A 328 20.34 -31.78 -6.30
CA LEU A 328 21.42 -32.51 -6.97
C LEU A 328 21.13 -32.83 -8.44
N ARG A 329 19.86 -33.08 -8.78
CA ARG A 329 19.41 -33.40 -10.14
C ARG A 329 18.76 -32.18 -10.78
N ALA A 330 19.59 -31.24 -11.22
CA ALA A 330 19.19 -29.97 -11.80
C ALA A 330 20.30 -29.40 -12.69
N VAL A 331 19.96 -28.45 -13.57
CA VAL A 331 20.94 -27.60 -14.22
C VAL A 331 21.35 -26.51 -13.24
N ASN A 332 22.55 -26.61 -12.69
CA ASN A 332 23.08 -25.64 -11.74
C ASN A 332 23.66 -24.44 -12.47
N VAL A 333 23.17 -23.23 -12.18
CA VAL A 333 23.61 -21.99 -12.85
C VAL A 333 25.10 -21.70 -12.69
N LEU A 334 25.74 -22.17 -11.60
CA LEU A 334 27.17 -22.00 -11.37
C LEU A 334 28.01 -22.74 -12.40
N ALA A 335 27.54 -23.91 -12.85
CA ALA A 335 28.22 -24.70 -13.88
C ALA A 335 28.20 -23.97 -15.25
N LEU A 336 27.29 -23.02 -15.43
CA LEU A 336 27.19 -22.19 -16.64
C LEU A 336 27.75 -20.78 -16.44
N GLY A 337 28.46 -20.54 -15.33
CA GLY A 337 29.22 -19.31 -15.08
C GLY A 337 28.46 -18.19 -14.38
N ALA A 338 27.32 -18.47 -13.75
CA ALA A 338 26.64 -17.47 -12.91
C ALA A 338 27.52 -17.07 -11.73
N ASP A 339 27.54 -15.78 -11.40
CA ASP A 339 28.32 -15.23 -10.29
C ASP A 339 27.45 -15.14 -9.02
N PRO A 340 27.70 -15.95 -7.97
CA PRO A 340 26.91 -15.94 -6.74
C PRO A 340 27.34 -14.83 -5.76
N THR A 341 28.29 -13.97 -6.14
CA THR A 341 28.70 -12.82 -5.30
C THR A 341 27.90 -11.55 -5.62
N GLY A 342 27.21 -11.52 -6.76
CA GLY A 342 26.44 -10.37 -7.22
C GLY A 342 27.30 -9.25 -7.83
N HIS A 343 28.58 -9.52 -8.14
CA HIS A 343 29.47 -8.54 -8.76
C HIS A 343 29.37 -8.48 -10.29
N ARG A 344 28.89 -9.56 -10.93
CA ARG A 344 28.73 -9.66 -12.38
C ARG A 344 27.31 -10.10 -12.71
N ASP A 345 26.81 -9.61 -13.84
CA ASP A 345 25.51 -10.01 -14.37
C ASP A 345 25.44 -11.53 -14.59
N ALA A 346 24.51 -12.16 -13.88
CA ALA A 346 24.24 -13.59 -13.91
C ALA A 346 23.17 -13.96 -14.94
N ALA A 347 22.43 -12.98 -15.49
CA ALA A 347 21.32 -13.22 -16.41
C ALA A 347 21.71 -14.11 -17.62
N PRO A 348 22.85 -13.89 -18.33
CA PRO A 348 23.22 -14.77 -19.44
C PRO A 348 23.45 -16.22 -19.02
N ALA A 349 23.94 -16.47 -17.81
CA ALA A 349 24.16 -17.82 -17.30
C ALA A 349 22.85 -18.49 -16.90
N ILE A 350 21.91 -17.72 -16.32
CA ILE A 350 20.56 -18.19 -15.98
C ILE A 350 19.78 -18.54 -17.26
N GLU A 351 19.82 -17.70 -18.30
CA GLU A 351 19.16 -17.95 -19.60
C GLU A 351 19.71 -19.21 -20.29
N ARG A 352 21.02 -19.43 -20.25
CA ARG A 352 21.64 -20.68 -20.73
C ARG A 352 21.19 -21.88 -19.89
N ALA A 353 21.03 -21.72 -18.58
CA ALA A 353 20.57 -22.78 -17.70
C ALA A 353 19.13 -23.16 -18.01
N ILE A 354 18.25 -22.18 -18.22
CA ILE A 354 16.86 -22.39 -18.65
C ILE A 354 16.83 -23.16 -19.98
N THR A 355 17.60 -22.72 -20.97
CA THR A 355 17.68 -23.39 -22.28
C THR A 355 18.09 -24.86 -22.14
N LEU A 356 19.15 -25.14 -21.35
CA LEU A 356 19.62 -26.52 -21.13
C LEU A 356 18.63 -27.34 -20.29
N ALA A 357 18.01 -26.74 -19.29
CA ALA A 357 17.04 -27.36 -18.40
C ALA A 357 15.83 -27.89 -19.18
N ARG A 358 15.31 -27.09 -20.11
CA ARG A 358 14.22 -27.50 -21.02
C ARG A 358 14.59 -28.67 -21.90
N LEU A 359 15.76 -28.61 -22.56
CA LEU A 359 16.25 -29.71 -23.40
C LEU A 359 16.47 -31.01 -22.61
N ALA A 360 16.98 -30.89 -21.38
CA ALA A 360 17.28 -32.02 -20.51
C ALA A 360 16.08 -32.50 -19.68
N LYS A 361 14.95 -31.76 -19.69
CA LYS A 361 13.79 -31.97 -18.81
C LYS A 361 14.19 -32.04 -17.32
N LEU A 362 15.00 -31.07 -16.90
CA LEU A 362 15.48 -30.90 -15.53
C LEU A 362 15.13 -29.50 -15.03
N PRO A 363 14.95 -29.30 -13.72
CA PRO A 363 14.82 -27.95 -13.16
C PRO A 363 16.14 -27.18 -13.27
N VAL A 364 16.05 -25.85 -13.27
CA VAL A 364 17.17 -24.95 -12.98
C VAL A 364 17.33 -24.86 -11.47
N TYR A 365 18.56 -24.99 -10.97
CA TYR A 365 18.88 -24.79 -9.56
C TYR A 365 19.77 -23.56 -9.38
N LEU A 366 19.34 -22.68 -8.49
CA LEU A 366 20.02 -21.49 -8.01
C LEU A 366 20.56 -21.77 -6.59
N PRO A 367 21.85 -22.11 -6.42
CA PRO A 367 22.44 -22.31 -5.10
C PRO A 367 22.39 -21.07 -4.20
N PRO A 368 22.81 -21.18 -2.92
CA PRO A 368 23.00 -20.00 -2.08
C PRO A 368 23.95 -18.98 -2.72
N GLY A 369 23.55 -17.71 -2.73
CA GLY A 369 24.30 -16.64 -3.37
C GLY A 369 23.44 -15.42 -3.64
N VAL A 370 24.12 -14.34 -4.04
CA VAL A 370 23.52 -13.13 -4.59
C VAL A 370 23.83 -13.13 -6.09
N TYR A 371 22.81 -13.05 -6.93
CA TYR A 371 22.93 -13.06 -8.37
C TYR A 371 22.42 -11.74 -8.92
N GLN A 372 23.30 -11.00 -9.58
CA GLN A 372 22.90 -9.75 -10.20
C GLN A 372 22.16 -10.01 -11.51
N VAL A 373 20.99 -9.40 -11.71
CA VAL A 373 20.18 -9.48 -12.94
C VAL A 373 19.55 -8.10 -13.18
N ASN A 374 19.95 -7.39 -14.23
CA ASN A 374 19.46 -6.02 -14.51
C ASN A 374 18.52 -5.95 -15.73
N ARG A 375 17.80 -7.03 -16.01
CA ARG A 375 16.81 -7.14 -17.10
C ARG A 375 15.81 -8.25 -16.78
N HIS A 376 14.70 -8.27 -17.51
CA HIS A 376 13.72 -9.34 -17.39
C HIS A 376 14.29 -10.66 -17.92
N ILE A 377 14.11 -11.74 -17.16
CA ILE A 377 14.36 -13.11 -17.59
C ILE A 377 13.04 -13.68 -18.09
N VAL A 378 12.91 -13.84 -19.41
CA VAL A 378 11.71 -14.45 -20.00
C VAL A 378 11.72 -15.96 -19.77
N VAL A 379 10.65 -16.50 -19.18
CA VAL A 379 10.54 -17.91 -18.77
C VAL A 379 9.28 -18.57 -19.34
N ASP A 380 9.41 -19.82 -19.77
CA ASP A 380 8.33 -20.65 -20.35
C ASP A 380 8.73 -22.12 -20.22
N ASP A 381 7.81 -22.98 -19.78
CA ASP A 381 7.99 -24.44 -19.68
C ASP A 381 9.26 -24.80 -18.89
N VAL A 382 9.36 -24.28 -17.66
CA VAL A 382 10.56 -24.41 -16.84
C VAL A 382 10.27 -24.34 -15.34
N THR A 383 10.95 -25.18 -14.58
CA THR A 383 11.03 -25.09 -13.11
C THR A 383 12.36 -24.45 -12.70
N ILE A 384 12.31 -23.42 -11.85
CA ILE A 384 13.47 -22.72 -11.27
C ILE A 384 13.37 -22.76 -9.75
N GLU A 385 14.33 -23.41 -9.09
CA GLU A 385 14.36 -23.60 -7.65
C GLU A 385 15.61 -22.95 -7.03
N GLY A 386 15.41 -22.11 -6.01
CA GLY A 386 16.47 -21.62 -5.15
C GLY A 386 16.71 -22.50 -3.92
N ALA A 387 17.72 -22.14 -3.13
CA ALA A 387 18.05 -22.84 -1.89
C ALA A 387 17.18 -22.42 -0.69
N GLY A 388 16.23 -21.51 -0.89
CA GLY A 388 15.40 -20.82 0.11
C GLY A 388 15.58 -19.30 0.00
N SER A 389 14.51 -18.54 0.22
CA SER A 389 14.51 -17.06 0.07
C SER A 389 15.41 -16.30 1.05
N TRP A 390 15.96 -16.98 2.06
CA TRP A 390 17.03 -16.47 2.93
C TRP A 390 18.45 -16.69 2.39
N TYR A 391 18.61 -17.55 1.38
CA TYR A 391 19.91 -18.02 0.89
C TYR A 391 20.19 -17.67 -0.56
N THR A 392 19.16 -17.65 -1.42
CA THR A 392 19.27 -17.31 -2.84
C THR A 392 18.58 -15.98 -3.08
N LEU A 393 19.35 -14.96 -3.47
CA LEU A 393 18.87 -13.61 -3.78
C LEU A 393 19.16 -13.29 -5.25
N ILE A 394 18.13 -12.99 -6.03
CA ILE A 394 18.25 -12.39 -7.36
C ILE A 394 18.00 -10.89 -7.18
N LYS A 395 18.98 -10.06 -7.53
CA LYS A 395 18.84 -8.60 -7.36
C LYS A 395 19.30 -7.84 -8.58
N GLY A 396 18.70 -6.68 -8.84
CA GLY A 396 19.00 -5.89 -10.04
C GLY A 396 19.01 -4.41 -9.80
N HIS A 397 19.78 -3.69 -10.62
CA HIS A 397 19.59 -2.26 -10.78
C HIS A 397 18.41 -1.99 -11.69
N GLU A 398 17.70 -0.91 -11.39
CA GLU A 398 16.87 -0.23 -12.38
C GLU A 398 17.79 0.42 -13.43
N VAL A 399 17.52 0.16 -14.69
CA VAL A 399 18.34 0.57 -15.83
C VAL A 399 17.49 1.39 -16.77
N THR A 400 17.88 2.64 -17.00
CA THR A 400 17.28 3.49 -18.02
C THR A 400 17.56 2.93 -19.41
N LEU A 401 16.51 2.76 -20.19
CA LEU A 401 16.58 2.31 -21.57
C LEU A 401 17.00 3.47 -22.48
N SER A 402 17.71 3.17 -23.56
CA SER A 402 18.11 4.19 -24.54
C SER A 402 16.93 4.76 -25.33
N GLU A 403 15.88 3.97 -25.47
CA GLU A 403 14.59 4.31 -26.08
C GLU A 403 13.50 3.58 -25.28
N PRO A 404 12.27 4.12 -25.20
CA PRO A 404 11.17 3.40 -24.57
C PRO A 404 10.92 2.02 -25.21
N ALA A 405 10.61 1.03 -24.39
CA ALA A 405 10.16 -0.28 -24.83
C ALA A 405 8.75 -0.20 -25.46
N PRO A 406 8.30 -1.24 -26.19
CA PRO A 406 6.98 -1.22 -26.84
C PRO A 406 5.79 -1.01 -25.91
N ASP A 407 5.93 -1.39 -24.64
CA ASP A 407 4.95 -1.19 -23.55
C ASP A 407 5.00 0.23 -22.95
N GLY A 408 5.91 1.08 -23.43
CA GLY A 408 6.13 2.43 -22.92
C GLY A 408 7.12 2.52 -21.76
N SER A 409 7.68 1.40 -21.30
CA SER A 409 8.69 1.41 -20.24
C SER A 409 9.92 2.21 -20.68
N VAL A 410 10.39 3.10 -19.83
CA VAL A 410 11.64 3.83 -19.96
C VAL A 410 12.75 3.23 -19.10
N HIS A 411 12.40 2.32 -18.18
CA HIS A 411 13.33 1.52 -17.39
C HIS A 411 13.10 0.02 -17.52
N THR A 412 14.13 -0.77 -17.22
CA THR A 412 14.04 -2.22 -16.96
C THR A 412 14.77 -2.56 -15.67
N GLY A 413 14.52 -3.73 -15.09
CA GLY A 413 15.15 -4.17 -13.85
C GLY A 413 15.21 -5.67 -13.72
N VAL A 414 15.49 -6.17 -12.53
CA VAL A 414 15.33 -7.59 -12.22
C VAL A 414 13.87 -8.00 -12.38
N GLY A 415 13.64 -9.19 -12.92
CA GLY A 415 12.31 -9.81 -12.86
C GLY A 415 12.24 -11.11 -13.66
N PHE A 416 11.28 -11.97 -13.31
CA PHE A 416 10.95 -13.17 -14.08
C PHE A 416 9.64 -12.95 -14.82
N TYR A 417 9.69 -12.96 -16.15
CA TYR A 417 8.56 -12.55 -16.98
C TYR A 417 8.05 -13.70 -17.85
N GLY A 418 6.73 -13.84 -17.90
CA GLY A 418 6.08 -14.61 -18.94
C GLY A 418 6.08 -13.83 -20.23
N ARG A 419 6.07 -14.54 -21.36
CA ARG A 419 5.70 -13.99 -22.67
C ARG A 419 4.36 -13.24 -22.61
N ASP A 420 4.19 -12.28 -23.51
CA ASP A 420 2.95 -11.52 -23.63
C ASP A 420 1.77 -12.44 -23.91
N ALA A 421 0.62 -12.15 -23.30
CA ALA A 421 -0.60 -12.93 -23.53
C ALA A 421 -1.02 -12.92 -25.01
N ALA A 422 -0.81 -11.78 -25.69
CA ALA A 422 -1.06 -11.64 -27.13
C ALA A 422 -0.19 -12.57 -28.01
N GLU A 423 0.96 -13.02 -27.49
CA GLU A 423 1.86 -13.97 -28.15
C GLU A 423 1.66 -15.42 -27.68
N GLY A 424 0.56 -15.68 -26.95
CA GLY A 424 0.18 -16.98 -26.42
C GLY A 424 0.57 -17.21 -24.95
N GLY A 425 1.23 -16.24 -24.31
CA GLY A 425 1.65 -16.33 -22.92
C GLY A 425 2.68 -17.44 -22.66
N SER A 426 3.09 -17.55 -21.40
CA SER A 426 3.92 -18.68 -20.92
C SER A 426 3.08 -19.74 -20.27
N HIS A 427 3.60 -20.97 -20.20
CA HIS A 427 2.92 -22.10 -19.59
C HIS A 427 3.90 -22.96 -18.79
N ASP A 428 3.39 -23.71 -17.79
CA ASP A 428 4.17 -24.67 -17.00
C ASP A 428 5.45 -24.07 -16.38
N VAL A 429 5.32 -22.86 -15.83
CA VAL A 429 6.41 -22.15 -15.14
C VAL A 429 6.29 -22.36 -13.64
N HIS A 430 7.35 -22.82 -12.99
CA HIS A 430 7.38 -23.05 -11.55
C HIS A 430 8.59 -22.35 -10.92
N LEU A 431 8.34 -21.29 -10.15
CA LEU A 431 9.37 -20.51 -9.45
C LEU A 431 9.27 -20.77 -7.95
N SER A 432 10.36 -21.16 -7.29
CA SER A 432 10.32 -21.36 -5.84
C SER A 432 11.63 -21.14 -5.09
N GLY A 433 11.50 -20.70 -3.84
CA GLY A 433 12.59 -20.75 -2.86
C GLY A 433 13.74 -19.77 -3.13
N PHE A 434 13.47 -18.56 -3.62
CA PHE A 434 14.46 -17.49 -3.74
C PHE A 434 13.82 -16.12 -3.47
N ALA A 435 14.67 -15.12 -3.24
CA ALA A 435 14.25 -13.73 -3.10
C ALA A 435 14.51 -12.94 -4.39
N ILE A 436 13.69 -11.93 -4.65
CA ILE A 436 13.84 -10.94 -5.72
C ILE A 436 13.92 -9.56 -5.06
N GLU A 437 14.95 -8.79 -5.40
CA GLU A 437 15.16 -7.43 -4.88
C GLU A 437 15.47 -6.46 -6.02
N GLY A 438 14.55 -5.52 -6.27
CA GLY A 438 14.75 -4.46 -7.24
C GLY A 438 15.55 -3.28 -6.70
N ASP A 439 15.59 -2.20 -7.47
CA ASP A 439 16.19 -0.92 -7.09
C ASP A 439 15.27 0.25 -7.49
N VAL A 440 13.95 0.03 -7.38
CA VAL A 440 12.90 0.99 -7.77
C VAL A 440 12.66 1.97 -6.62
N ARG A 441 12.66 3.27 -6.92
CA ARG A 441 12.67 4.36 -5.90
C ARG A 441 11.60 5.41 -6.10
N GLU A 442 10.82 5.27 -7.16
CA GLU A 442 9.72 6.14 -7.51
C GLU A 442 8.65 5.33 -8.26
N ARG A 443 7.46 5.91 -8.40
CA ARG A 443 6.35 5.26 -9.09
C ARG A 443 6.23 5.81 -10.52
N ILE A 444 6.75 5.05 -11.48
CA ILE A 444 6.50 5.28 -12.91
C ILE A 444 5.55 4.19 -13.38
N ASP A 445 4.28 4.54 -13.58
CA ASP A 445 3.24 3.54 -13.85
C ASP A 445 3.47 2.75 -15.15
N THR A 446 4.06 3.37 -16.17
CA THR A 446 4.38 2.72 -17.45
C THR A 446 5.51 1.71 -17.37
N ASP A 447 6.40 1.81 -16.38
CA ASP A 447 7.58 0.93 -16.31
C ASP A 447 7.21 -0.45 -15.82
N GLN A 448 7.58 -1.48 -16.59
CA GLN A 448 7.44 -2.88 -16.20
C GLN A 448 8.61 -3.34 -15.33
N VAL A 449 8.87 -2.69 -14.19
CA VAL A 449 9.94 -3.06 -13.24
C VAL A 449 9.38 -3.82 -12.02
N ASN A 450 8.67 -4.92 -12.31
CA ASN A 450 8.00 -5.77 -11.32
C ASN A 450 8.87 -7.00 -10.99
N GLY A 451 8.64 -7.62 -9.82
CA GLY A 451 9.36 -8.85 -9.47
C GLY A 451 9.02 -10.02 -10.39
N ILE A 452 7.73 -10.18 -10.69
CA ILE A 452 7.19 -11.12 -11.67
C ILE A 452 6.17 -10.39 -12.55
N GLY A 453 6.23 -10.61 -13.85
CA GLY A 453 5.34 -9.94 -14.81
C GLY A 453 4.95 -10.76 -16.05
N GLY A 454 3.97 -10.30 -16.82
CA GLY A 454 3.50 -10.95 -18.04
C GLY A 454 2.51 -12.10 -17.79
N ALA A 455 2.35 -12.98 -18.78
CA ALA A 455 1.29 -14.00 -18.76
C ALA A 455 1.78 -15.42 -18.46
N PHE A 456 1.11 -16.10 -17.53
CA PHE A 456 1.44 -17.46 -17.11
C PHE A 456 0.19 -18.33 -17.01
N SER A 457 0.11 -19.43 -17.76
CA SER A 457 -0.91 -20.45 -17.57
C SER A 457 -0.34 -21.68 -16.88
N ASP A 458 -1.16 -22.38 -16.08
CA ASP A 458 -0.79 -23.65 -15.45
C ASP A 458 0.56 -23.56 -14.69
N SER A 459 0.74 -22.51 -13.90
CA SER A 459 2.04 -22.09 -13.33
C SER A 459 1.99 -21.87 -11.81
N THR A 460 3.14 -21.93 -11.13
CA THR A 460 3.21 -21.76 -9.67
C THR A 460 4.35 -20.87 -9.20
N PHE A 461 4.09 -19.98 -8.25
CA PHE A 461 5.10 -19.18 -7.53
C PHE A 461 5.01 -19.49 -6.04
N ASP A 462 6.05 -20.10 -5.46
CA ASP A 462 5.99 -20.64 -4.09
C ASP A 462 7.21 -20.28 -3.23
N GLY A 463 6.98 -19.78 -2.01
CA GLY A 463 8.07 -19.57 -1.08
C GLY A 463 9.04 -18.45 -1.51
N LEU A 464 8.54 -17.44 -2.22
CA LEU A 464 9.33 -16.31 -2.68
C LEU A 464 9.37 -15.18 -1.64
N HIS A 465 10.37 -14.30 -1.76
CA HIS A 465 10.41 -13.04 -1.02
C HIS A 465 10.73 -11.89 -2.00
N ILE A 466 9.82 -10.95 -2.21
CA ILE A 466 9.94 -9.91 -3.23
C ILE A 466 9.93 -8.52 -2.56
N ARG A 467 10.88 -7.65 -2.92
CA ARG A 467 10.95 -6.28 -2.40
C ARG A 467 11.58 -5.28 -3.37
N HIS A 468 11.30 -3.99 -3.16
CA HIS A 468 11.92 -2.85 -3.87
C HIS A 468 11.73 -2.89 -5.39
N THR A 469 10.59 -3.43 -5.82
CA THR A 469 10.08 -3.39 -7.20
C THR A 469 8.92 -2.40 -7.27
N LYS A 470 8.43 -2.06 -8.48
CA LYS A 470 7.21 -1.24 -8.60
C LYS A 470 6.02 -1.99 -8.02
N VAL A 471 5.77 -3.17 -8.57
CA VAL A 471 4.78 -4.15 -8.09
C VAL A 471 5.50 -5.45 -7.80
N GLY A 472 5.07 -6.19 -6.78
CA GLY A 472 5.65 -7.49 -6.48
C GLY A 472 5.39 -8.48 -7.61
N ILE A 473 4.10 -8.68 -7.93
CA ILE A 473 3.65 -9.55 -9.02
C ILE A 473 2.53 -8.86 -9.82
N TRP A 474 2.77 -8.53 -11.09
CA TRP A 474 1.78 -7.92 -11.98
C TRP A 474 1.49 -8.86 -13.15
N LEU A 475 0.33 -9.52 -13.17
CA LEU A 475 0.00 -10.52 -14.18
C LEU A 475 -0.95 -9.94 -15.21
N ASP A 476 -0.47 -9.75 -16.45
CA ASP A 476 -1.26 -9.30 -17.58
C ASP A 476 -1.78 -10.49 -18.38
N GLY A 477 -3.07 -10.79 -18.26
CA GLY A 477 -3.71 -11.90 -18.97
C GLY A 477 -4.15 -11.56 -20.40
N PRO A 478 -4.97 -12.42 -21.04
CA PRO A 478 -5.64 -13.57 -20.43
C PRO A 478 -4.70 -14.71 -20.06
N MET A 479 -4.98 -15.36 -18.92
CA MET A 479 -4.27 -16.56 -18.46
C MET A 479 -5.14 -17.37 -17.48
N ARG A 480 -4.71 -18.59 -17.14
CA ARG A 480 -5.47 -19.44 -16.21
C ARG A 480 -4.63 -20.33 -15.31
N ASN A 481 -5.20 -20.74 -14.17
CA ASN A 481 -4.62 -21.76 -13.30
C ASN A 481 -3.22 -21.40 -12.79
N VAL A 482 -3.07 -20.16 -12.30
CA VAL A 482 -1.86 -19.71 -11.59
C VAL A 482 -2.04 -19.92 -10.09
N ARG A 483 -1.03 -20.44 -9.41
CA ARG A 483 -1.03 -20.60 -7.95
C ARG A 483 0.15 -19.87 -7.33
N ILE A 484 -0.14 -18.91 -6.46
CA ILE A 484 0.84 -18.09 -5.76
C ILE A 484 0.70 -18.40 -4.28
N THR A 485 1.71 -19.03 -3.68
CA THR A 485 1.62 -19.55 -2.32
C THR A 485 2.85 -19.23 -1.47
N ASN A 486 2.66 -19.13 -0.14
CA ASN A 486 3.74 -19.04 0.85
C ASN A 486 4.75 -17.92 0.54
N THR A 487 4.30 -16.83 -0.08
CA THR A 487 5.16 -15.78 -0.64
C THR A 487 5.04 -14.51 0.19
N MET A 488 6.17 -13.85 0.43
CA MET A 488 6.23 -12.57 1.13
C MET A 488 6.57 -11.45 0.15
N ILE A 489 5.74 -10.41 0.08
CA ILE A 489 5.94 -9.23 -0.77
C ILE A 489 5.93 -8.02 0.14
N VAL A 490 7.04 -7.30 0.19
CA VAL A 490 7.20 -6.14 1.08
C VAL A 490 7.78 -4.95 0.32
N ASP A 491 7.53 -3.75 0.84
CA ASP A 491 8.18 -2.51 0.41
C ASP A 491 8.04 -2.27 -1.10
N GLN A 492 6.79 -2.28 -1.58
CA GLN A 492 6.43 -1.98 -2.98
C GLN A 492 5.94 -0.54 -3.08
N ILE A 493 6.30 0.14 -4.17
CA ILE A 493 5.88 1.52 -4.40
C ILE A 493 4.46 1.60 -5.01
N ALA A 494 3.96 0.51 -5.57
CA ALA A 494 2.58 0.34 -6.00
C ALA A 494 1.99 -0.93 -5.35
N ASP A 495 1.21 -1.71 -6.11
CA ASP A 495 0.52 -2.89 -5.63
C ASP A 495 1.49 -3.97 -5.09
N GLY A 496 1.02 -4.79 -4.16
CA GLY A 496 1.73 -6.03 -3.81
C GLY A 496 1.62 -7.05 -4.92
N LEU A 497 0.39 -7.36 -5.33
CA LEU A 497 0.06 -8.28 -6.41
C LEU A 497 -1.22 -7.86 -7.12
N ASN A 498 -1.21 -7.88 -8.46
CA ASN A 498 -2.39 -7.61 -9.27
C ASN A 498 -2.64 -8.73 -10.30
N LEU A 499 -3.86 -9.31 -10.25
CA LEU A 499 -4.39 -10.16 -11.30
C LEU A 499 -5.11 -9.27 -12.32
N HIS A 500 -4.40 -8.90 -13.39
CA HIS A 500 -4.86 -7.92 -14.35
C HIS A 500 -5.36 -8.58 -15.64
N THR A 501 -6.56 -8.21 -16.05
CA THR A 501 -7.21 -8.53 -17.34
C THR A 501 -7.30 -10.02 -17.71
N GLY A 502 -8.50 -10.61 -17.59
CA GLY A 502 -8.76 -11.98 -18.08
C GLY A 502 -7.99 -13.09 -17.35
N VAL A 503 -7.59 -12.89 -16.10
CA VAL A 503 -7.00 -13.95 -15.26
C VAL A 503 -8.12 -14.82 -14.70
N THR A 504 -7.98 -16.14 -14.82
CA THR A 504 -9.04 -17.08 -14.41
C THR A 504 -8.53 -18.28 -13.62
N ASP A 505 -9.41 -18.89 -12.83
CA ASP A 505 -9.18 -20.17 -12.13
C ASP A 505 -7.88 -20.18 -11.29
N SER A 506 -7.49 -19.03 -10.73
CA SER A 506 -6.20 -18.82 -10.06
C SER A 506 -6.33 -18.60 -8.56
N LEU A 507 -5.27 -18.94 -7.81
CA LEU A 507 -5.24 -18.89 -6.35
C LEU A 507 -4.05 -18.07 -5.87
N VAL A 508 -4.29 -17.12 -4.97
CA VAL A 508 -3.26 -16.49 -4.13
C VAL A 508 -3.57 -16.84 -2.68
N ALA A 509 -2.67 -17.58 -2.02
CA ALA A 509 -2.90 -18.03 -0.66
C ALA A 509 -1.66 -18.11 0.23
N ASP A 510 -1.86 -17.99 1.54
CA ASP A 510 -0.76 -18.00 2.52
C ASP A 510 0.34 -16.97 2.17
N THR A 511 -0.04 -15.79 1.65
CA THR A 511 0.90 -14.70 1.33
C THR A 511 0.92 -13.62 2.40
N VAL A 512 2.09 -13.02 2.61
CA VAL A 512 2.26 -11.84 3.47
C VAL A 512 2.57 -10.66 2.57
N ILE A 513 1.74 -9.63 2.63
CA ILE A 513 1.94 -8.36 1.94
C ILE A 513 2.12 -7.27 3.00
N ARG A 514 3.21 -6.52 2.96
CA ARG A 514 3.44 -5.42 3.91
C ARG A 514 4.00 -4.18 3.24
N ASN A 515 3.54 -3.00 3.66
CA ASN A 515 4.12 -1.72 3.25
C ASN A 515 4.06 -1.49 1.72
N THR A 516 2.87 -1.61 1.12
CA THR A 516 2.65 -1.32 -0.31
C THR A 516 2.25 0.15 -0.51
N GLY A 517 2.59 0.71 -1.67
CA GLY A 517 2.24 2.07 -2.08
C GLY A 517 0.97 2.18 -2.90
N ASP A 518 0.20 1.08 -2.99
CA ASP A 518 -1.16 0.96 -3.53
C ASP A 518 -1.79 -0.34 -2.98
N ASP A 519 -2.82 -0.87 -3.66
CA ASP A 519 -3.55 -2.08 -3.29
C ASP A 519 -2.61 -3.25 -2.91
N GLY A 520 -2.78 -3.82 -1.72
CA GLY A 520 -1.98 -4.97 -1.29
C GLY A 520 -2.16 -6.18 -2.22
N LEU A 521 -3.42 -6.59 -2.42
CA LEU A 521 -3.83 -7.59 -3.40
C LEU A 521 -4.98 -7.04 -4.25
N ALA A 522 -4.85 -7.12 -5.57
CA ALA A 522 -5.87 -6.63 -6.50
C ALA A 522 -6.28 -7.68 -7.53
N MET A 523 -7.58 -7.72 -7.85
CA MET A 523 -8.09 -8.31 -9.08
C MET A 523 -8.69 -7.18 -9.92
N TRP A 524 -8.06 -6.86 -11.05
CA TRP A 524 -8.54 -5.80 -11.92
C TRP A 524 -8.99 -6.33 -13.28
N SER A 525 -10.30 -6.38 -13.48
CA SER A 525 -10.93 -6.86 -14.71
C SER A 525 -10.95 -5.80 -15.82
N GLU A 526 -9.82 -5.14 -16.10
CA GLU A 526 -9.76 -4.09 -17.15
C GLU A 526 -10.03 -4.70 -18.53
N GLY A 527 -11.13 -4.28 -19.17
CA GLY A 527 -11.53 -4.67 -20.54
C GLY A 527 -11.83 -6.17 -20.77
N THR A 528 -11.34 -7.07 -19.92
CA THR A 528 -11.60 -8.52 -19.94
C THR A 528 -11.81 -9.02 -18.52
N GLY A 529 -12.94 -9.67 -18.29
CA GLY A 529 -13.36 -10.16 -16.97
C GLY A 529 -12.40 -11.18 -16.36
N ASN A 530 -11.93 -10.91 -15.14
CA ASN A 530 -11.33 -11.94 -14.29
C ASN A 530 -12.43 -12.90 -13.79
N ALA A 531 -12.14 -14.19 -13.66
CA ALA A 531 -13.15 -15.13 -13.20
C ALA A 531 -12.65 -16.31 -12.36
N ARG A 532 -13.41 -16.70 -11.34
CA ARG A 532 -13.14 -17.88 -10.49
C ARG A 532 -11.76 -17.84 -9.84
N ASN A 533 -11.29 -16.65 -9.47
CA ASN A 533 -10.05 -16.49 -8.74
C ASN A 533 -10.32 -16.46 -7.23
N THR A 534 -9.32 -16.83 -6.44
CA THR A 534 -9.42 -16.87 -4.98
C THR A 534 -8.22 -16.20 -4.34
N PHE A 535 -8.49 -15.27 -3.42
CA PHE A 535 -7.53 -14.79 -2.42
C PHE A 535 -7.87 -15.40 -1.06
N ALA A 536 -7.06 -16.35 -0.57
CA ALA A 536 -7.36 -17.11 0.65
C ALA A 536 -6.22 -17.07 1.68
N HIS A 537 -6.52 -16.89 2.98
CA HIS A 537 -5.51 -16.96 4.04
C HIS A 537 -4.29 -16.05 3.81
N ASN A 538 -4.49 -14.81 3.37
CA ASN A 538 -3.40 -13.84 3.21
C ASN A 538 -3.38 -12.84 4.36
N THR A 539 -2.19 -12.39 4.75
CA THR A 539 -2.02 -11.26 5.67
C THR A 539 -1.58 -10.03 4.88
N VAL A 540 -2.37 -8.97 4.87
CA VAL A 540 -2.02 -7.67 4.28
C VAL A 540 -1.92 -6.63 5.38
N GLN A 541 -0.78 -5.95 5.49
CA GLN A 541 -0.51 -5.05 6.62
C GLN A 541 0.12 -3.74 6.15
N SER A 542 -0.44 -2.63 6.62
CA SER A 542 0.08 -1.28 6.38
C SER A 542 0.23 -0.88 4.90
N PRO A 543 -0.78 -1.08 4.01
CA PRO A 543 -0.78 -0.41 2.72
C PRO A 543 -0.89 1.11 2.95
N VAL A 544 0.09 1.84 2.42
CA VAL A 544 0.26 3.29 2.62
C VAL A 544 -0.78 4.09 1.84
N LEU A 545 -1.19 3.57 0.69
CA LEU A 545 -2.22 4.14 -0.17
C LEU A 545 -3.18 3.01 -0.56
N ALA A 546 -4.43 3.37 -0.84
CA ALA A 546 -5.43 2.47 -1.40
C ALA A 546 -5.81 1.36 -0.42
N ASN A 547 -6.02 0.14 -0.91
CA ASN A 547 -6.70 -0.91 -0.17
C ASN A 547 -5.76 -2.02 0.30
N GLY A 548 -6.22 -2.81 1.26
CA GLY A 548 -5.58 -4.08 1.55
C GLY A 548 -5.87 -5.11 0.46
N ILE A 549 -7.15 -5.37 0.20
CA ILE A 549 -7.62 -6.25 -0.86
C ILE A 549 -8.69 -5.53 -1.69
N ALA A 550 -8.49 -5.43 -3.00
CA ALA A 550 -9.41 -4.78 -3.93
C ALA A 550 -9.86 -5.73 -5.05
N ILE A 551 -11.17 -5.79 -5.27
CA ILE A 551 -11.77 -6.48 -6.41
C ILE A 551 -12.46 -5.45 -7.29
N TYR A 552 -11.99 -5.33 -8.53
CA TYR A 552 -12.58 -4.49 -9.56
C TYR A 552 -13.22 -5.36 -10.63
N GLY A 553 -14.54 -5.55 -10.53
CA GLY A 553 -15.33 -6.34 -11.47
C GLY A 553 -15.06 -7.84 -11.48
N GLY A 554 -15.57 -8.52 -12.51
CA GLY A 554 -15.31 -9.94 -12.78
C GLY A 554 -16.41 -10.90 -12.32
N THR A 555 -16.16 -12.20 -12.47
CA THR A 555 -17.17 -13.26 -12.30
C THR A 555 -16.75 -14.29 -11.26
N ASP A 556 -17.62 -14.60 -10.29
CA ASP A 556 -17.43 -15.74 -9.37
C ASP A 556 -16.10 -15.74 -8.60
N ASN A 557 -15.60 -14.56 -8.19
CA ASN A 557 -14.36 -14.44 -7.42
C ASN A 557 -14.61 -14.64 -5.91
N THR A 558 -13.58 -15.06 -5.19
CA THR A 558 -13.63 -15.34 -3.75
C THR A 558 -12.50 -14.65 -2.99
N VAL A 559 -12.82 -14.03 -1.85
CA VAL A 559 -11.88 -13.46 -0.89
C VAL A 559 -12.18 -14.07 0.48
N SER A 560 -11.33 -14.99 0.96
CA SER A 560 -11.60 -15.73 2.20
C SER A 560 -10.47 -15.79 3.21
N ASP A 561 -10.82 -15.82 4.50
CA ASP A 561 -9.89 -16.12 5.59
C ASP A 561 -8.68 -15.19 5.69
N ASN A 562 -8.75 -13.98 5.13
CA ASN A 562 -7.64 -13.03 5.12
C ASN A 562 -7.60 -12.21 6.42
N LEU A 563 -6.40 -11.74 6.78
CA LEU A 563 -6.17 -10.74 7.83
C LEU A 563 -5.67 -9.45 7.17
N VAL A 564 -6.43 -8.37 7.27
CA VAL A 564 -6.09 -7.09 6.65
C VAL A 564 -6.00 -6.00 7.71
N ALA A 565 -4.84 -5.41 7.90
CA ALA A 565 -4.58 -4.48 8.96
C ALA A 565 -3.94 -3.19 8.49
N ASP A 566 -4.27 -2.12 9.20
CA ASP A 566 -3.57 -0.86 9.15
C ASP A 566 -3.50 -0.10 7.80
N PRO A 567 -4.52 -0.11 6.91
CA PRO A 567 -4.50 0.77 5.73
C PRO A 567 -4.43 2.24 6.16
N VAL A 568 -3.72 3.10 5.41
CA VAL A 568 -3.40 4.47 5.89
C VAL A 568 -4.31 5.55 5.30
N ARG A 569 -4.48 5.61 3.97
CA ARG A 569 -5.26 6.68 3.32
C ARG A 569 -5.79 6.29 1.94
N GLU A 570 -6.86 6.98 1.52
CA GLU A 570 -7.46 6.91 0.16
C GLU A 570 -7.84 5.47 -0.29
N GLY A 571 -8.17 4.63 0.69
CA GLY A 571 -8.66 3.27 0.53
C GLY A 571 -8.74 2.56 1.89
N SER A 572 -9.20 1.32 1.93
CA SER A 572 -9.40 0.62 3.19
C SER A 572 -9.10 -0.87 3.14
N ALA A 573 -9.51 -1.66 4.13
CA ALA A 573 -9.10 -3.05 4.20
C ALA A 573 -9.66 -3.87 3.03
N LEU A 574 -10.98 -3.87 2.82
CA LEU A 574 -11.63 -4.61 1.75
C LEU A 574 -12.38 -3.66 0.81
N HIS A 575 -12.14 -3.80 -0.49
CA HIS A 575 -12.76 -2.95 -1.52
C HIS A 575 -13.46 -3.74 -2.60
N VAL A 576 -14.68 -3.31 -2.93
CA VAL A 576 -15.46 -3.78 -4.08
C VAL A 576 -15.74 -2.59 -4.98
N GLY A 577 -15.02 -2.49 -6.10
CA GLY A 577 -15.02 -1.30 -6.95
C GLY A 577 -15.59 -1.56 -8.33
N SER A 578 -16.61 -0.78 -8.72
CA SER A 578 -17.07 -0.63 -10.10
C SER A 578 -16.43 0.63 -10.69
N ARG A 579 -15.13 0.52 -11.00
CA ARG A 579 -14.30 1.64 -11.48
C ARG A 579 -13.15 1.17 -12.37
N PHE A 580 -12.39 2.13 -12.91
CA PHE A 580 -11.19 1.90 -13.71
C PHE A 580 -11.42 1.10 -14.99
N GLY A 581 -12.57 1.30 -15.64
CA GLY A 581 -12.86 0.60 -16.89
C GLY A 581 -13.01 -0.92 -16.72
N ALA A 582 -13.20 -1.39 -15.49
CA ALA A 582 -13.40 -2.79 -15.20
C ALA A 582 -14.71 -3.32 -15.83
N GLU A 583 -14.67 -4.56 -16.29
CA GLU A 583 -15.86 -5.33 -16.63
C GLU A 583 -16.78 -5.47 -15.41
N PRO A 584 -18.12 -5.53 -15.59
CA PRO A 584 -19.05 -5.55 -14.47
C PRO A 584 -18.85 -6.80 -13.60
N PHE A 585 -19.29 -6.70 -12.34
CA PHE A 585 -19.50 -7.88 -11.53
C PHE A 585 -20.60 -8.75 -12.15
N THR A 586 -20.39 -10.05 -12.18
CA THR A 586 -21.39 -11.05 -12.62
C THR A 586 -21.26 -12.31 -11.77
N GLY A 587 -22.29 -13.16 -11.76
CA GLY A 587 -22.29 -14.35 -10.90
C GLY A 587 -22.35 -13.94 -9.42
N THR A 588 -21.45 -14.48 -8.59
CA THR A 588 -21.38 -14.14 -7.16
C THR A 588 -19.97 -13.79 -6.69
N LEU A 589 -19.78 -12.61 -6.11
CA LEU A 589 -18.57 -12.30 -5.34
C LEU A 589 -18.76 -12.77 -3.90
N SER A 590 -17.92 -13.71 -3.47
CA SER A 590 -17.94 -14.24 -2.09
C SER A 590 -16.81 -13.61 -1.27
N ILE A 591 -17.17 -12.91 -0.20
CA ILE A 591 -16.26 -12.36 0.80
C ILE A 591 -16.58 -13.07 2.10
N THR A 592 -15.68 -13.94 2.56
CA THR A 592 -16.01 -14.88 3.63
C THR A 592 -14.92 -14.94 4.67
N ASP A 593 -15.30 -14.87 5.94
CA ASP A 593 -14.42 -15.21 7.04
C ASP A 593 -13.14 -14.34 7.07
N ASN A 594 -13.20 -13.07 6.63
CA ASN A 594 -12.06 -12.16 6.69
C ASN A 594 -12.03 -11.42 8.04
N THR A 595 -10.85 -10.98 8.46
CA THR A 595 -10.72 -10.08 9.61
C THR A 595 -9.99 -8.81 9.21
N THR A 596 -10.62 -7.67 9.48
CA THR A 596 -10.02 -6.36 9.27
C THR A 596 -9.72 -5.69 10.60
N VAL A 597 -8.62 -4.95 10.65
CA VAL A 597 -8.15 -4.34 11.89
C VAL A 597 -7.68 -2.91 11.62
N ARG A 598 -8.17 -1.95 12.43
CA ARG A 598 -7.74 -0.53 12.34
C ARG A 598 -7.91 0.04 10.93
N ALA A 599 -8.96 -0.40 10.25
CA ALA A 599 -9.33 -0.01 8.90
C ALA A 599 -10.28 1.21 8.90
N GLY A 600 -10.99 1.42 7.79
CA GLY A 600 -11.91 2.54 7.56
C GLY A 600 -11.19 3.88 7.57
N THR A 601 -10.28 4.14 6.64
CA THR A 601 -9.41 5.33 6.67
C THR A 601 -10.17 6.62 6.35
N TYR A 602 -9.52 7.77 6.53
CA TYR A 602 -10.05 9.04 6.07
C TYR A 602 -9.75 9.23 4.58
N GLU A 603 -10.79 9.46 3.78
CA GLU A 603 -10.66 9.82 2.36
C GLU A 603 -10.52 11.35 2.26
N LEU A 604 -9.35 11.78 1.77
CA LEU A 604 -8.92 13.18 1.78
C LEU A 604 -9.67 14.08 0.79
N ASN A 605 -10.10 13.54 -0.34
CA ASN A 605 -10.74 14.26 -1.44
C ASN A 605 -12.24 14.51 -1.16
N TRP A 606 -12.91 13.52 -0.60
CA TRP A 606 -14.32 13.56 -0.20
C TRP A 606 -14.50 14.13 1.20
N ASN A 607 -13.42 14.15 2.01
CA ASN A 607 -13.46 14.60 3.41
C ASN A 607 -14.52 13.81 4.20
N ILE A 608 -14.44 12.48 4.11
CA ILE A 608 -15.31 11.53 4.81
C ILE A 608 -14.52 10.30 5.26
N GLY A 609 -15.06 9.57 6.22
CA GLY A 609 -14.54 8.28 6.65
C GLY A 609 -14.98 7.13 5.76
N LEU A 610 -14.06 6.25 5.40
CA LEU A 610 -14.35 5.01 4.70
C LEU A 610 -14.87 3.91 5.65
N GLY A 611 -15.42 2.86 5.05
CA GLY A 611 -15.73 1.60 5.73
C GLY A 611 -14.50 0.70 5.79
N ALA A 612 -14.40 -0.16 6.80
CA ALA A 612 -13.42 -1.25 6.82
C ALA A 612 -13.59 -2.16 5.58
N ILE A 613 -14.85 -2.45 5.23
CA ILE A 613 -15.25 -2.79 3.87
C ILE A 613 -15.95 -1.59 3.22
N TRP A 614 -15.58 -1.27 1.98
CA TRP A 614 -16.25 -0.23 1.21
C TRP A 614 -16.54 -0.66 -0.23
N VAL A 615 -17.80 -0.45 -0.64
CA VAL A 615 -18.32 -0.78 -1.97
C VAL A 615 -18.55 0.52 -2.71
N TYR A 616 -17.97 0.63 -3.91
CA TYR A 616 -17.91 1.88 -4.63
C TYR A 616 -18.39 1.75 -6.09
N ALA A 617 -19.50 2.42 -6.40
CA ALA A 617 -20.02 2.55 -7.76
C ALA A 617 -19.55 3.87 -8.41
N LEU A 618 -18.79 3.77 -9.51
CA LEU A 618 -18.36 4.92 -10.31
C LEU A 618 -18.74 4.78 -11.78
N ASP A 619 -18.37 3.67 -12.42
CA ASP A 619 -18.50 3.50 -13.87
C ASP A 619 -19.87 2.91 -14.27
N ARG A 620 -20.53 2.19 -13.33
CA ARG A 620 -21.79 1.48 -13.52
C ARG A 620 -22.38 1.01 -12.19
N ASP A 621 -23.62 0.52 -12.25
CA ASP A 621 -24.29 -0.16 -11.14
C ASP A 621 -23.48 -1.35 -10.59
N ILE A 622 -23.70 -1.65 -9.31
CA ILE A 622 -23.32 -2.91 -8.68
C ILE A 622 -24.62 -3.63 -8.31
N ASP A 623 -25.07 -4.50 -9.22
CA ASP A 623 -26.34 -5.23 -9.17
C ASP A 623 -26.16 -6.76 -9.24
N ALA A 624 -24.91 -7.23 -9.31
CA ALA A 624 -24.57 -8.63 -9.11
C ALA A 624 -24.50 -8.98 -7.62
N ARG A 625 -24.69 -10.27 -7.34
CA ARG A 625 -24.74 -10.79 -5.98
C ARG A 625 -23.37 -10.66 -5.28
N ILE A 626 -23.34 -9.89 -4.20
CA ILE A 626 -22.21 -9.82 -3.28
C ILE A 626 -22.62 -10.41 -1.94
N GLU A 627 -21.91 -11.46 -1.51
CA GLU A 627 -22.13 -12.10 -0.20
C GLU A 627 -20.94 -11.83 0.72
N VAL A 628 -21.20 -11.19 1.86
CA VAL A 628 -20.25 -10.99 2.95
C VAL A 628 -20.68 -11.87 4.13
N THR A 629 -19.91 -12.90 4.46
CA THR A 629 -20.28 -13.88 5.49
C THR A 629 -19.17 -14.11 6.50
N GLY A 630 -19.42 -14.06 7.81
CA GLY A 630 -18.42 -14.48 8.82
C GLY A 630 -17.26 -13.50 9.03
N ASP A 631 -17.32 -12.31 8.40
CA ASP A 631 -16.29 -11.28 8.51
C ASP A 631 -16.29 -10.64 9.91
N ALA A 632 -15.10 -10.28 10.40
CA ALA A 632 -14.91 -9.54 11.65
C ALA A 632 -14.20 -8.21 11.40
N TYR A 633 -14.79 -7.11 11.86
CA TYR A 633 -14.25 -5.76 11.72
C TYR A 633 -13.88 -5.21 13.09
N LEU A 634 -12.58 -5.09 13.34
CA LEU A 634 -12.01 -4.76 14.63
C LEU A 634 -11.42 -3.34 14.61
N ASP A 635 -11.84 -2.49 15.54
CA ASP A 635 -11.26 -1.16 15.76
C ASP A 635 -11.29 -0.27 14.49
N SER A 636 -12.43 -0.22 13.80
CA SER A 636 -12.58 0.59 12.58
C SER A 636 -12.49 2.09 12.91
N THR A 637 -11.65 2.85 12.20
CA THR A 637 -11.41 4.28 12.47
C THR A 637 -12.67 5.11 12.24
N TYR A 638 -13.40 4.84 11.17
CA TYR A 638 -14.68 5.48 10.87
C TYR A 638 -15.78 4.42 10.83
N ASN A 639 -16.20 4.00 9.63
CA ASN A 639 -17.32 3.08 9.47
C ASN A 639 -16.82 1.63 9.41
N ALA A 640 -17.67 0.68 9.80
CA ALA A 640 -17.39 -0.73 9.58
C ALA A 640 -17.69 -1.09 8.12
N ILE A 641 -18.88 -0.72 7.64
CA ILE A 641 -19.37 -0.95 6.28
C ILE A 641 -19.70 0.39 5.62
N MET A 642 -19.26 0.58 4.38
CA MET A 642 -19.63 1.74 3.57
C MET A 642 -20.09 1.32 2.17
N LEU A 643 -21.21 1.87 1.73
CA LEU A 643 -21.72 1.72 0.37
C LEU A 643 -21.83 3.12 -0.22
N VAL A 644 -21.13 3.40 -1.32
CA VAL A 644 -21.03 4.76 -1.87
C VAL A 644 -21.09 4.75 -3.39
N THR A 645 -21.85 5.70 -3.95
CA THR A 645 -21.78 6.02 -5.38
C THR A 645 -21.06 7.36 -5.54
N GLU A 646 -20.21 7.49 -6.56
CA GLU A 646 -19.53 8.75 -6.85
C GLU A 646 -20.53 9.88 -7.05
N TRP A 647 -20.23 11.05 -6.49
CA TRP A 647 -21.13 12.18 -6.44
C TRP A 647 -21.61 12.63 -7.82
N SER A 648 -20.72 12.66 -8.82
CA SER A 648 -21.05 13.11 -10.18
C SER A 648 -22.02 12.18 -10.92
N VAL A 649 -22.19 10.95 -10.43
CA VAL A 649 -23.03 9.90 -11.03
C VAL A 649 -24.00 9.29 -10.02
N LYS A 650 -24.20 9.95 -8.88
CA LYS A 650 -25.04 9.46 -7.76
C LYS A 650 -26.49 9.16 -8.14
N ASP A 651 -26.99 9.79 -9.20
CA ASP A 651 -28.34 9.61 -9.73
C ASP A 651 -28.39 8.67 -10.95
N LEU A 652 -27.25 8.17 -11.40
CA LEU A 652 -27.13 7.25 -12.53
C LEU A 652 -26.91 5.81 -12.07
N TYR A 653 -26.16 5.61 -10.98
CA TYR A 653 -25.75 4.28 -10.51
C TYR A 653 -26.14 4.01 -9.06
N SER A 654 -26.35 2.74 -8.78
CA SER A 654 -26.87 2.20 -7.53
C SER A 654 -26.13 0.93 -7.09
N ILE A 655 -26.30 0.56 -5.82
CA ILE A 655 -25.76 -0.66 -5.20
C ILE A 655 -26.92 -1.43 -4.58
N SER A 656 -27.29 -2.60 -5.12
CA SER A 656 -28.62 -3.19 -4.83
C SER A 656 -28.68 -4.67 -4.42
N ASP A 657 -27.68 -5.50 -4.69
CA ASP A 657 -27.71 -6.95 -4.37
C ASP A 657 -26.54 -7.37 -3.47
N ILE A 658 -26.45 -6.76 -2.29
CA ILE A 658 -25.43 -7.05 -1.28
C ILE A 658 -26.03 -7.58 0.02
N HIS A 659 -25.43 -8.66 0.53
CA HIS A 659 -25.91 -9.38 1.70
C HIS A 659 -24.81 -9.55 2.74
N PHE A 660 -25.08 -9.14 3.97
CA PHE A 660 -24.20 -9.35 5.12
C PHE A 660 -24.79 -10.39 6.04
N ARG A 661 -23.99 -11.40 6.41
CA ARG A 661 -24.40 -12.49 7.28
C ARG A 661 -23.31 -12.86 8.28
N ASP A 662 -23.67 -13.14 9.53
CA ASP A 662 -22.72 -13.64 10.54
C ASP A 662 -21.50 -12.70 10.73
N VAL A 663 -21.69 -11.38 10.61
CA VAL A 663 -20.62 -10.37 10.69
C VAL A 663 -20.47 -9.89 12.13
N GLN A 664 -19.23 -9.72 12.60
CA GLN A 664 -18.93 -9.16 13.91
C GLN A 664 -18.25 -7.79 13.77
N VAL A 665 -18.76 -6.79 14.48
CA VAL A 665 -18.16 -5.45 14.56
C VAL A 665 -17.76 -5.15 15.99
N ASP A 666 -16.47 -5.23 16.30
CA ASP A 666 -15.92 -4.83 17.60
C ASP A 666 -15.26 -3.47 17.50
N GLY A 667 -16.05 -2.41 17.68
CA GLY A 667 -15.55 -1.05 17.62
C GLY A 667 -15.58 -0.45 16.22
N THR A 668 -16.35 0.63 16.09
CA THR A 668 -16.33 1.48 14.89
C THR A 668 -16.48 2.92 15.31
N GLY A 669 -15.58 3.78 14.83
CA GLY A 669 -15.50 5.17 15.26
C GLY A 669 -16.76 6.00 14.96
N THR A 670 -17.50 5.62 13.92
CA THR A 670 -18.77 6.24 13.55
C THR A 670 -19.89 5.19 13.51
N SER A 671 -20.22 4.66 12.34
CA SER A 671 -21.42 3.84 12.13
C SER A 671 -21.05 2.43 11.72
N VAL A 672 -21.92 1.46 12.04
CA VAL A 672 -21.81 0.10 11.49
C VAL A 672 -22.01 0.16 9.98
N LEU A 673 -23.04 0.88 9.52
CA LEU A 673 -23.31 1.11 8.10
C LEU A 673 -23.33 2.60 7.77
N SER A 674 -22.56 3.01 6.75
CA SER A 674 -22.72 4.29 6.05
C SER A 674 -23.21 4.04 4.63
N ALA A 675 -24.48 4.31 4.37
CA ALA A 675 -25.10 4.17 3.05
C ALA A 675 -25.22 5.55 2.35
N ARG A 676 -24.42 5.73 1.29
CA ARG A 676 -24.31 6.94 0.45
C ARG A 676 -24.51 6.59 -1.03
N SER A 677 -25.52 5.77 -1.29
CA SER A 677 -25.90 5.28 -2.61
C SER A 677 -27.41 5.05 -2.62
N ALA A 678 -28.03 5.03 -3.80
CA ALA A 678 -29.37 4.42 -3.93
C ALA A 678 -29.23 2.89 -4.01
N GLY A 679 -30.30 2.17 -3.67
CA GLY A 679 -30.35 0.71 -3.78
C GLY A 679 -30.74 0.02 -2.48
N ALA A 680 -30.10 -1.09 -2.13
CA ALA A 680 -30.47 -1.87 -0.95
C ALA A 680 -29.37 -2.82 -0.45
N ALA A 681 -29.47 -3.20 0.82
CA ALA A 681 -28.69 -4.28 1.43
C ALA A 681 -29.54 -5.08 2.44
N SER A 682 -29.16 -6.34 2.67
CA SER A 682 -29.75 -7.16 3.75
C SER A 682 -28.74 -7.56 4.81
N PHE A 683 -29.20 -7.68 6.05
CA PHE A 683 -28.38 -8.00 7.21
C PHE A 683 -28.99 -9.14 8.02
N GLN A 684 -28.22 -10.19 8.27
CA GLN A 684 -28.60 -11.36 9.06
C GLN A 684 -27.52 -11.66 10.09
N ASN A 685 -27.87 -11.77 11.37
CA ASN A 685 -26.89 -12.12 12.40
C ASN A 685 -25.61 -11.26 12.37
N VAL A 686 -25.78 -9.95 12.17
CA VAL A 686 -24.68 -8.98 12.29
C VAL A 686 -24.70 -8.41 13.69
N ASP A 687 -23.64 -8.70 14.45
CA ASP A 687 -23.52 -8.30 15.84
C ASP A 687 -22.51 -7.16 15.96
N ALA A 688 -22.90 -6.07 16.62
CA ALA A 688 -22.04 -4.90 16.77
C ALA A 688 -21.94 -4.45 18.22
N ARG A 689 -20.74 -4.08 18.67
CA ARG A 689 -20.53 -3.40 19.95
C ARG A 689 -19.55 -2.24 19.77
N ASN A 690 -19.56 -1.32 20.75
CA ASN A 690 -18.67 -0.17 20.76
C ASN A 690 -18.83 0.76 19.53
N VAL A 691 -20.07 1.05 19.15
CA VAL A 691 -20.41 1.93 18.02
C VAL A 691 -20.36 3.40 18.44
N GLY A 692 -19.56 4.21 17.74
CA GLY A 692 -19.28 5.60 18.11
C GLY A 692 -20.39 6.61 17.78
N ALA A 693 -21.25 6.30 16.81
CA ALA A 693 -22.34 7.15 16.34
C ALA A 693 -23.66 6.34 16.17
N VAL A 694 -24.60 6.87 15.38
CA VAL A 694 -25.80 6.12 15.00
C VAL A 694 -25.40 4.84 14.25
N GLY A 695 -26.03 3.71 14.57
CA GLY A 695 -25.67 2.42 13.98
C GLY A 695 -25.75 2.39 12.46
N VAL A 696 -26.77 3.05 11.90
CA VAL A 696 -26.90 3.27 10.45
C VAL A 696 -26.93 4.76 10.13
N ASN A 697 -25.97 5.20 9.32
CA ASN A 697 -25.93 6.51 8.68
C ASN A 697 -26.45 6.38 7.24
N ASN A 698 -27.74 6.62 7.03
CA ASN A 698 -28.41 6.44 5.75
C ASN A 698 -28.66 7.78 5.04
N CYS A 699 -27.81 8.07 4.06
CA CYS A 699 -27.86 9.26 3.21
C CYS A 699 -28.51 9.01 1.85
N GLY A 700 -28.72 7.75 1.46
CA GLY A 700 -29.25 7.41 0.14
C GLY A 700 -28.40 8.01 -0.97
N SER A 701 -29.04 8.47 -2.05
CA SER A 701 -28.39 9.25 -3.11
C SER A 701 -28.47 10.76 -2.84
N PHE A 702 -28.71 11.16 -1.58
CA PHE A 702 -28.88 12.54 -1.12
C PHE A 702 -30.08 13.28 -1.75
N ASN A 703 -31.08 12.55 -2.25
CA ASN A 703 -32.30 13.16 -2.79
C ASN A 703 -33.39 13.33 -1.71
N PHE A 704 -33.34 12.55 -0.62
CA PHE A 704 -34.18 12.65 0.57
C PHE A 704 -35.67 12.73 0.24
N THR A 705 -36.19 11.72 -0.47
CA THR A 705 -37.60 11.71 -0.87
C THR A 705 -38.58 11.65 0.31
N PRO A 706 -39.86 12.02 0.11
CA PRO A 706 -40.91 11.79 1.12
C PRO A 706 -41.11 10.32 1.51
N ALA A 707 -40.61 9.37 0.71
CA ALA A 707 -40.66 7.94 0.99
C ALA A 707 -39.49 7.46 1.89
N GLY A 708 -38.59 8.36 2.30
CA GLY A 708 -37.37 8.06 3.03
C GLY A 708 -36.14 8.09 2.13
N SER A 709 -35.05 7.51 2.64
CA SER A 709 -33.81 7.32 1.90
C SER A 709 -34.03 6.44 0.67
N GLU A 710 -33.27 6.71 -0.38
CA GLU A 710 -33.22 5.88 -1.59
C GLU A 710 -32.47 4.56 -1.38
N PHE A 711 -31.93 4.33 -0.17
CA PHE A 711 -31.29 3.10 0.23
C PHE A 711 -32.14 2.30 1.22
N GLY A 712 -32.58 1.11 0.79
CA GLY A 712 -33.35 0.16 1.58
C GLY A 712 -32.49 -0.77 2.44
N LEU A 713 -32.99 -1.08 3.63
CA LEU A 713 -32.41 -1.95 4.62
C LEU A 713 -33.38 -3.10 4.88
N THR A 714 -32.89 -4.32 4.73
CA THR A 714 -33.65 -5.54 5.03
C THR A 714 -33.04 -6.24 6.23
N ASP A 715 -33.78 -6.30 7.33
CA ASP A 715 -33.43 -7.13 8.49
C ASP A 715 -33.94 -8.56 8.28
N LEU A 716 -33.03 -9.52 8.21
CA LEU A 716 -33.33 -10.96 8.07
C LEU A 716 -33.28 -11.70 9.42
N GLY A 717 -33.12 -10.99 10.53
CA GLY A 717 -33.12 -11.49 11.89
C GLY A 717 -31.72 -11.82 12.44
N GLY A 718 -31.62 -11.83 13.77
CA GLY A 718 -30.40 -12.17 14.51
C GLY A 718 -29.42 -11.01 14.72
N ASN A 719 -29.68 -9.82 14.18
CA ASN A 719 -28.82 -8.66 14.38
C ASN A 719 -28.85 -8.20 15.85
N ASP A 720 -27.70 -8.21 16.55
CA ASP A 720 -27.58 -7.80 17.95
C ASP A 720 -26.67 -6.56 18.14
N GLY A 721 -26.79 -5.88 19.29
CA GLY A 721 -26.01 -4.69 19.63
C GLY A 721 -26.74 -3.37 19.41
N GLY A 722 -28.01 -3.42 19.00
CA GLY A 722 -28.88 -2.24 18.85
C GLY A 722 -28.51 -1.31 17.70
N TRP A 723 -27.61 -1.73 16.79
CA TRP A 723 -27.16 -0.92 15.67
C TRP A 723 -28.22 -0.82 14.54
N LEU A 724 -29.05 -1.86 14.36
CA LEU A 724 -30.16 -1.92 13.41
C LEU A 724 -31.50 -2.07 14.14
N ALA A 725 -32.06 -0.96 14.63
CA ALA A 725 -33.34 -0.94 15.32
C ALA A 725 -34.53 -0.75 14.37
N ASP A 726 -35.73 -1.20 14.75
CA ASP A 726 -36.98 -1.13 13.95
C ASP A 726 -37.27 0.25 13.33
N TRP A 727 -36.94 1.34 14.04
CA TRP A 727 -37.19 2.70 13.56
C TRP A 727 -36.28 3.13 12.41
N LEU A 728 -35.18 2.41 12.16
CA LEU A 728 -34.29 2.63 11.01
C LEU A 728 -34.85 2.00 9.72
N LEU A 729 -35.78 1.06 9.85
CA LEU A 729 -36.31 0.28 8.74
C LEU A 729 -37.56 0.92 8.10
N PRO A 730 -37.78 0.67 6.79
CA PRO A 730 -36.84 0.03 5.87
C PRO A 730 -35.78 1.01 5.35
N ASN A 731 -35.95 2.32 5.51
CA ASN A 731 -35.13 3.31 4.82
C ASN A 731 -35.17 4.70 5.49
N THR A 732 -35.17 4.75 6.82
CA THR A 732 -35.19 6.03 7.55
C THR A 732 -33.95 6.86 7.21
N ILE A 733 -34.15 8.16 6.96
CA ILE A 733 -33.05 9.11 6.72
C ILE A 733 -32.39 9.44 8.07
N THR A 734 -31.12 9.06 8.20
CA THR A 734 -30.30 9.35 9.39
C THR A 734 -28.99 10.05 9.03
N CYS A 735 -28.94 10.64 7.83
CA CYS A 735 -27.73 11.19 7.24
C CYS A 735 -27.03 12.23 8.14
N ASP A 736 -25.85 11.87 8.60
CA ASP A 736 -24.83 12.77 9.09
C ASP A 736 -23.63 12.67 8.13
N ASP A 737 -23.33 13.76 7.43
CA ASP A 737 -22.27 13.76 6.42
C ASP A 737 -20.88 13.57 7.05
N ARG A 738 -20.67 14.04 8.28
CA ARG A 738 -19.36 13.97 8.97
C ARG A 738 -19.55 13.80 10.48
N PRO A 739 -20.10 12.66 10.92
CA PRO A 739 -20.27 12.40 12.34
C PRO A 739 -18.91 12.46 13.05
N PRO A 740 -18.85 13.03 14.26
CA PRO A 740 -17.63 12.99 15.06
C PRO A 740 -17.16 11.55 15.26
N VAL A 741 -15.85 11.33 15.13
CA VAL A 741 -15.24 10.03 15.37
C VAL A 741 -15.06 9.83 16.87
N VAL A 742 -15.56 8.71 17.39
CA VAL A 742 -15.35 8.26 18.77
C VAL A 742 -14.46 7.02 18.74
N PRO A 743 -13.16 7.11 19.09
CA PRO A 743 -12.27 5.95 19.08
C PRO A 743 -12.85 4.80 19.92
N PRO A 744 -12.98 3.58 19.36
CA PRO A 744 -13.45 2.45 20.13
C PRO A 744 -12.39 1.98 21.16
N PRO A 745 -12.78 1.24 22.20
CA PRO A 745 -11.83 0.54 23.06
C PRO A 745 -11.06 -0.53 22.26
N PRO A 746 -9.93 -1.04 22.79
CA PRO A 746 -9.23 -2.16 22.18
C PRO A 746 -10.16 -3.37 21.96
N PRO A 747 -10.05 -4.08 20.82
CA PRO A 747 -10.86 -5.26 20.55
C PRO A 747 -10.66 -6.36 21.61
N ALA A 748 -11.70 -7.15 21.83
CA ALA A 748 -11.70 -8.28 22.75
C ALA A 748 -12.33 -9.52 22.10
N ALA A 749 -12.16 -10.68 22.73
CA ALA A 749 -12.85 -11.89 22.28
C ALA A 749 -14.38 -11.66 22.26
N TRP A 750 -15.06 -12.27 21.27
CA TRP A 750 -16.51 -12.16 21.13
C TRP A 750 -17.25 -12.90 22.23
#